data_AF-A0A1J5KPX5-F1
#
_entry.id   AF-A0A1J5KPX5-F1
#
_cell.length_a   1.000
_cell.length_b   1.000
_cell.length_c   1.000
_cell.angle_alpha   90.00
_cell.angle_beta   90.00
_cell.angle_gamma   90.00
#
_symmetry.space_group_name_H-M   'P 1'
#
loop_
_entity.id
_entity.type
_entity.pdbx_description
1 polymer ?
#
loop_
_entity_poly.entity_id
_entity_poly.type
_entity_poly.pdbx_seq_one_letter_code
_entity_poly.pdbx_strand_id
1 'polypeptide(L)'
;MLYYFETLPKDKTSVGGKAYMLAMMTQIGVVVPQGLILDDLPTEEEFKKISEFAGSGDFTLAVRSSATGEDSKENSFAGQNSTFLFVDNDEDLKLAIENCFNSIHKESSRAYRKHFLGSDKEVPMNVVIQRMIDPAYSGVYFSRDPRGKIDGWMYEYIDGVGEDLVSGKRTPTIVSEGSNNYKEISESQENALLNYSRQVEAEYKDEFDIEWAIDKDGVVFILQARPITAKSSISNLKVLGKKELKRLEDNFSVNTVWDGQTFAEWTVAPTVLTTELWANSFRREQAFDLALKKLGYLGFKEDQNDSLLDTVFGKSYINLNKLGELYFGPIPYSIEPVPRPHLKFHFSKISPKVVFNTPKTVLRMIKVGLSINTHRKDMIEEATRELVNLSTLLKRPNDPEIYRSWSDQKLNERIAKECHLFHERTLVWPYVLISLTETTIQTLISLLKSIYPQDTANELIKKWSGQGINSETYEMGRYFKKACAKPEMRPLFLERYGHRGPGELDLSSKRWSEIGEDAFYDLSLEDYEKSKMSREDYDVEAEIEEMKTFKKSIVLEEWRILKSLLELREKWKMALLKPYCHIRFLLLEKERRLGIENESDIFWLSLEEVTHFEESMKTLIRERKAEAASLKNFNFSTVASLSEIKDVINGEIKVDNSLSGEGISAGIVKGEIVVINNPGDWKSVNWPNNPIVVAQSTDPGWTPVFTKASGIIVERGGVLSHCAIVAREMGIPAISGINQCHLRFKGGENVWIDGNTGTVKLV
;
A
#
# COMPACT_ATOMS: atom_id res chain seq x y z
N MET A 1 12.12 -31.73 17.84
CA MET A 1 13.09 -32.53 17.07
C MET A 1 14.33 -31.71 16.77
N LEU A 2 15.49 -32.30 17.08
CA LEU A 2 16.81 -31.72 16.88
C LEU A 2 17.44 -32.19 15.56
N TYR A 3 17.99 -31.25 14.77
CA TYR A 3 18.72 -31.53 13.52
C TYR A 3 20.10 -30.87 13.53
N TYR A 4 21.07 -31.44 12.81
CA TYR A 4 22.40 -30.85 12.59
C TYR A 4 22.48 -30.26 11.18
N PHE A 5 23.21 -29.17 10.99
CA PHE A 5 23.42 -28.57 9.67
C PHE A 5 23.95 -29.56 8.63
N GLU A 6 24.88 -30.42 9.03
CA GLU A 6 25.53 -31.41 8.15
C GLU A 6 24.58 -32.51 7.64
N THR A 7 23.48 -32.78 8.36
CA THR A 7 22.60 -33.94 8.10
C THR A 7 21.14 -33.57 7.84
N LEU A 8 20.81 -32.28 7.78
CA LEU A 8 19.44 -31.84 7.48
C LEU A 8 19.00 -32.34 6.10
N PRO A 9 17.85 -33.06 6.00
CA PRO A 9 17.30 -33.48 4.71
C PRO A 9 16.95 -32.29 3.81
N LYS A 10 17.27 -32.37 2.51
CA LYS A 10 17.02 -31.27 1.54
C LYS A 10 15.54 -30.94 1.36
N ASP A 11 14.63 -31.87 1.64
CA ASP A 11 13.18 -31.69 1.54
C ASP A 11 12.56 -31.08 2.81
N LYS A 12 13.32 -30.98 3.92
CA LYS A 12 12.87 -30.44 5.20
C LYS A 12 12.93 -28.90 5.21
N THR A 13 12.12 -28.26 4.37
CA THR A 13 12.03 -26.79 4.26
C THR A 13 11.26 -26.13 5.41
N SER A 14 10.59 -26.92 6.27
CA SER A 14 9.77 -26.44 7.39
C SER A 14 10.57 -25.86 8.56
N VAL A 15 11.91 -25.91 8.53
CA VAL A 15 12.78 -25.39 9.60
C VAL A 15 13.01 -23.87 9.53
N GLY A 16 12.35 -23.20 8.59
CA GLY A 16 12.54 -21.78 8.31
C GLY A 16 13.75 -21.50 7.41
N GLY A 17 13.70 -20.37 6.70
CA GLY A 17 14.68 -20.08 5.64
C GLY A 17 16.10 -19.94 6.16
N LYS A 18 16.30 -19.30 7.32
CA LYS A 18 17.63 -19.12 7.92
C LYS A 18 18.31 -20.45 8.25
N ALA A 19 17.60 -21.32 8.99
CA ALA A 19 18.12 -22.62 9.37
C ALA A 19 18.39 -23.51 8.15
N TYR A 20 17.47 -23.51 7.18
CA TYR A 20 17.61 -24.26 5.94
C TYR A 20 18.83 -23.79 5.14
N MET A 21 19.01 -22.48 4.95
CA MET A 21 20.14 -21.93 4.21
C MET A 21 21.48 -22.25 4.87
N LEU A 22 21.58 -22.14 6.20
CA LEU A 22 22.82 -22.50 6.93
C LEU A 22 23.19 -23.97 6.77
N ALA A 23 22.20 -24.86 6.87
CA ALA A 23 22.42 -26.29 6.65
C ALA A 23 22.88 -26.58 5.22
N MET A 24 22.21 -26.00 4.22
CA MET A 24 22.58 -26.24 2.83
C MET A 24 23.96 -25.66 2.48
N MET A 25 24.31 -24.47 2.98
CA MET A 25 25.65 -23.88 2.80
C MET A 25 26.74 -24.78 3.39
N THR A 26 26.49 -25.34 4.57
CA THR A 26 27.40 -26.31 5.21
C THR A 26 27.61 -27.54 4.31
N GLN A 27 26.54 -28.06 3.71
CA GLN A 27 26.58 -29.27 2.88
C GLN A 27 27.26 -29.06 1.51
N ILE A 28 27.32 -27.82 0.99
CA ILE A 28 28.03 -27.49 -0.26
C ILE A 28 29.50 -27.11 -0.05
N GLY A 29 30.00 -27.16 1.20
CA GLY A 29 31.40 -26.94 1.53
C GLY A 29 31.78 -25.49 1.86
N VAL A 30 30.80 -24.62 2.07
CA VAL A 30 31.04 -23.27 2.62
C VAL A 30 31.36 -23.39 4.11
N VAL A 31 32.34 -22.61 4.59
CA VAL A 31 32.72 -22.60 6.01
C VAL A 31 31.68 -21.82 6.82
N VAL A 32 30.78 -22.57 7.45
CA VAL A 32 29.73 -22.08 8.35
C VAL A 32 30.04 -22.55 9.77
N PRO A 33 29.86 -21.73 10.81
CA PRO A 33 30.03 -22.21 12.18
C PRO A 33 29.07 -23.35 12.47
N GLN A 34 29.57 -24.41 13.12
CA GLN A 34 28.78 -25.59 13.45
C GLN A 34 27.51 -25.20 14.20
N GLY A 35 26.40 -25.86 13.88
CA GLY A 35 25.12 -25.55 14.49
C GLY A 35 24.09 -26.66 14.40
N LEU A 36 23.06 -26.45 15.22
CA LEU A 36 21.90 -27.30 15.46
C LEU A 36 20.63 -26.50 15.12
N ILE A 37 19.56 -27.23 14.83
CA ILE A 37 18.23 -26.69 14.56
C ILE A 37 17.23 -27.40 15.47
N LEU A 38 16.43 -26.62 16.17
CA LEU A 38 15.29 -27.06 16.97
C LEU A 38 14.00 -26.64 16.28
N ASP A 39 13.11 -27.59 16.01
CA ASP A 39 11.77 -27.31 15.47
C ASP A 39 10.66 -27.17 16.53
N ASP A 40 10.98 -27.42 17.80
CA ASP A 40 10.11 -27.22 18.96
C ASP A 40 10.97 -27.04 20.24
N LEU A 41 10.36 -26.70 21.36
CA LEU A 41 11.03 -26.63 22.66
C LEU A 41 11.73 -27.97 22.96
N PRO A 42 13.01 -27.94 23.37
CA PRO A 42 13.79 -29.15 23.54
C PRO A 42 13.28 -29.99 24.70
N THR A 43 13.18 -31.29 24.49
CA THR A 43 13.03 -32.27 25.59
C THR A 43 14.29 -32.29 26.46
N GLU A 44 14.22 -32.84 27.68
CA GLU A 44 15.41 -32.96 28.56
C GLU A 44 16.58 -33.70 27.88
N GLU A 45 16.28 -34.70 27.06
CA GLU A 45 17.30 -35.46 26.32
C GLU A 45 17.92 -34.65 25.18
N GLU A 46 17.11 -33.88 24.44
CA GLU A 46 17.60 -32.97 23.40
C GLU A 46 18.42 -31.83 24.00
N PHE A 47 17.98 -31.27 25.15
CA PHE A 47 18.71 -30.23 25.86
C PHE A 47 20.08 -30.74 26.30
N LYS A 48 20.17 -31.95 26.83
CA LYS A 48 21.46 -32.57 27.17
C LYS A 48 22.40 -32.69 25.96
N LYS A 49 21.86 -33.06 24.78
CA LYS A 49 22.64 -33.11 23.53
C LYS A 49 23.12 -31.72 23.09
N ILE A 50 22.31 -30.68 23.30
CA ILE A 50 22.70 -29.30 23.03
C ILE A 50 23.80 -28.85 24.00
N SER A 51 23.67 -29.11 25.30
CA SER A 51 24.71 -28.82 26.29
C SER A 51 26.00 -29.60 26.02
N GLU A 52 25.91 -30.86 25.55
CA GLU A 52 27.08 -31.64 25.12
C GLU A 52 27.73 -31.05 23.85
N PHE A 53 26.93 -30.64 22.85
CA PHE A 53 27.42 -29.91 21.67
C PHE A 53 28.10 -28.58 22.05
N ALA A 54 27.54 -27.94 23.07
CA ALA A 54 28.07 -26.76 23.72
C ALA A 54 29.21 -27.07 24.69
N GLY A 55 29.69 -28.31 24.90
CA GLY A 55 30.82 -28.70 25.76
C GLY A 55 30.97 -28.06 27.17
N SER A 56 32.12 -28.31 27.84
CA SER A 56 32.42 -27.77 29.18
C SER A 56 33.68 -26.87 29.20
N GLY A 57 33.51 -25.54 29.19
CA GLY A 57 34.55 -24.48 29.24
C GLY A 57 34.63 -23.52 28.04
N ASP A 58 34.62 -22.19 28.29
CA ASP A 58 34.70 -21.05 27.34
C ASP A 58 33.67 -21.03 26.20
N PHE A 59 32.45 -21.46 26.45
CA PHE A 59 31.42 -21.49 25.41
C PHE A 59 30.75 -20.16 25.21
N THR A 60 30.63 -19.76 23.95
CA THR A 60 29.72 -18.71 23.53
C THR A 60 28.90 -19.30 22.39
N LEU A 61 27.58 -19.38 22.56
CA LEU A 61 26.64 -19.80 21.54
C LEU A 61 25.88 -18.58 21.01
N ALA A 62 25.47 -18.66 19.74
CA ALA A 62 24.49 -17.79 19.13
C ALA A 62 23.17 -18.56 18.99
N VAL A 63 22.12 -18.08 19.65
CA VAL A 63 20.76 -18.65 19.58
C VAL A 63 19.91 -17.71 18.73
N ARG A 64 19.49 -18.16 17.55
CA ARG A 64 18.81 -17.34 16.53
C ARG A 64 17.47 -17.96 16.16
N SER A 65 16.41 -17.18 16.15
CA SER A 65 15.10 -17.62 15.61
C SER A 65 15.11 -17.82 14.10
N SER A 66 14.31 -18.77 13.60
CA SER A 66 14.11 -19.13 12.19
C SER A 66 12.64 -19.52 11.94
N ALA A 67 11.80 -18.55 11.59
CA ALA A 67 10.38 -18.80 11.31
C ALA A 67 10.15 -19.42 9.92
N THR A 68 9.08 -20.19 9.77
CA THR A 68 8.70 -20.75 8.46
C THR A 68 8.26 -19.63 7.51
N GLY A 69 8.83 -19.54 6.30
CA GLY A 69 8.58 -18.42 5.39
C GLY A 69 9.41 -17.15 5.67
N GLU A 70 10.25 -17.16 6.72
CA GLU A 70 11.39 -16.24 6.88
C GLU A 70 12.42 -16.50 5.77
N ASP A 71 13.03 -15.43 5.23
CA ASP A 71 14.04 -15.46 4.17
C ASP A 71 13.60 -16.22 2.88
N SER A 72 12.37 -15.96 2.44
CA SER A 72 11.82 -16.48 1.17
C SER A 72 12.07 -15.50 0.01
N LYS A 73 11.84 -15.95 -1.24
CA LYS A 73 11.90 -15.08 -2.43
C LYS A 73 10.89 -13.92 -2.42
N GLU A 74 9.85 -14.00 -1.58
CA GLU A 74 8.74 -13.04 -1.57
C GLU A 74 8.73 -12.16 -0.32
N ASN A 75 9.22 -12.65 0.84
CA ASN A 75 9.23 -11.91 2.10
C ASN A 75 10.47 -12.29 2.94
N SER A 76 11.13 -11.29 3.53
CA SER A 76 12.28 -11.47 4.44
C SER A 76 11.92 -10.92 5.82
N PHE A 77 11.78 -11.78 6.83
CA PHE A 77 11.36 -11.38 8.19
C PHE A 77 12.50 -10.73 8.99
N ALA A 78 13.29 -9.89 8.33
CA ALA A 78 14.57 -9.40 8.81
C ALA A 78 14.43 -8.62 10.13
N GLY A 79 15.18 -9.05 11.14
CA GLY A 79 15.27 -8.42 12.46
C GLY A 79 14.02 -8.56 13.34
N GLN A 80 12.92 -9.17 12.89
CA GLN A 80 11.67 -9.19 13.66
C GLN A 80 11.70 -10.15 14.86
N ASN A 81 12.55 -11.16 14.79
CA ASN A 81 12.62 -12.26 15.74
C ASN A 81 13.94 -12.23 16.52
N SER A 82 14.01 -12.89 17.67
CA SER A 82 15.08 -12.65 18.65
C SER A 82 16.36 -13.43 18.34
N THR A 83 17.50 -12.76 18.50
CA THR A 83 18.84 -13.34 18.47
C THR A 83 19.54 -13.04 19.79
N PHE A 84 20.16 -14.07 20.39
CA PHE A 84 20.97 -13.96 21.60
C PHE A 84 22.38 -14.42 21.25
N LEU A 85 23.37 -13.55 21.48
CA LEU A 85 24.78 -13.82 21.21
C LEU A 85 25.53 -14.02 22.52
N PHE A 86 26.65 -14.74 22.47
CA PHE A 86 27.52 -15.00 23.63
C PHE A 86 26.82 -15.69 24.81
N VAL A 87 25.93 -16.65 24.51
CA VAL A 87 25.28 -17.48 25.53
C VAL A 87 26.29 -18.51 26.06
N ASP A 88 26.62 -18.45 27.34
CA ASP A 88 27.75 -19.19 27.93
C ASP A 88 27.39 -20.19 29.03
N ASN A 89 26.11 -20.26 29.41
CA ASN A 89 25.62 -21.16 30.46
C ASN A 89 24.26 -21.77 30.10
N ASP A 90 23.93 -22.91 30.75
CA ASP A 90 22.70 -23.66 30.48
C ASP A 90 21.42 -22.87 30.82
N GLU A 91 21.45 -22.01 31.85
CA GLU A 91 20.29 -21.21 32.25
C GLU A 91 19.95 -20.17 31.16
N ASP A 92 20.95 -19.42 30.71
CA ASP A 92 20.81 -18.44 29.63
C ASP A 92 20.50 -19.10 28.29
N LEU A 93 21.04 -20.29 28.03
CA LEU A 93 20.70 -21.08 26.85
C LEU A 93 19.23 -21.47 26.82
N LYS A 94 18.71 -21.98 27.94
CA LYS A 94 17.30 -22.32 28.06
C LYS A 94 16.42 -21.08 27.88
N LEU A 95 16.77 -19.98 28.54
CA LEU A 95 16.04 -18.72 28.43
C LEU A 95 16.08 -18.14 27.00
N ALA A 96 17.23 -18.22 26.33
CA ALA A 96 17.39 -17.76 24.95
C ALA A 96 16.52 -18.57 23.98
N ILE A 97 16.50 -19.90 24.12
CA ILE A 97 15.64 -20.79 23.30
C ILE A 97 14.17 -20.45 23.51
N GLU A 98 13.71 -20.37 24.77
CA GLU A 98 12.32 -20.02 25.10
C GLU A 98 11.94 -18.65 24.54
N ASN A 99 12.82 -17.65 24.67
CA ASN A 99 12.59 -16.31 24.12
C ASN A 99 12.58 -16.28 22.58
N CYS A 100 13.37 -17.10 21.90
CA CYS A 100 13.31 -17.23 20.44
C CYS A 100 11.96 -17.79 19.98
N PHE A 101 11.45 -18.85 20.63
CA PHE A 101 10.11 -19.36 20.35
C PHE A 101 9.03 -18.32 20.63
N ASN A 102 9.10 -17.65 21.78
CA ASN A 102 8.13 -16.62 22.16
C ASN A 102 8.22 -15.34 21.30
N SER A 103 9.33 -15.12 20.60
CA SER A 103 9.56 -13.91 19.81
C SER A 103 8.54 -13.72 18.67
N ILE A 104 7.91 -14.81 18.22
CA ILE A 104 6.86 -14.76 17.22
C ILE A 104 5.63 -13.96 17.69
N HIS A 105 5.39 -13.89 19.01
CA HIS A 105 4.25 -13.18 19.60
C HIS A 105 4.51 -11.68 19.85
N LYS A 106 5.74 -11.20 19.62
CA LYS A 106 6.08 -9.78 19.74
C LYS A 106 5.21 -8.92 18.81
N GLU A 107 4.85 -7.73 19.26
CA GLU A 107 3.97 -6.81 18.50
C GLU A 107 4.55 -6.45 17.12
N SER A 108 5.87 -6.30 17.02
CA SER A 108 6.57 -6.05 15.75
C SER A 108 6.40 -7.22 14.76
N SER A 109 6.65 -8.45 15.21
CA SER A 109 6.51 -9.68 14.42
C SER A 109 5.06 -9.92 13.99
N ARG A 110 4.09 -9.64 14.87
CA ARG A 110 2.65 -9.69 14.56
C ARG A 110 2.23 -8.62 13.54
N ALA A 111 2.68 -7.38 13.71
CA ALA A 111 2.36 -6.28 12.79
C ALA A 111 2.93 -6.54 11.38
N TYR A 112 4.15 -7.05 11.30
CA TYR A 112 4.79 -7.47 10.05
C TYR A 112 3.99 -8.57 9.35
N ARG A 113 3.66 -9.67 10.07
CA ARG A 113 2.84 -10.77 9.51
C ARG A 113 1.49 -10.29 9.04
N LYS A 114 0.81 -9.47 9.83
CA LYS A 114 -0.48 -8.91 9.44
C LYS A 114 -0.40 -8.08 8.16
N HIS A 115 0.70 -7.34 7.97
CA HIS A 115 0.91 -6.52 6.79
C HIS A 115 1.14 -7.37 5.52
N PHE A 116 2.02 -8.38 5.58
CA PHE A 116 2.42 -9.15 4.40
C PHE A 116 1.58 -10.42 4.16
N LEU A 117 1.17 -11.13 5.22
CA LEU A 117 0.43 -12.39 5.14
C LEU A 117 -1.08 -12.21 5.31
N GLY A 118 -1.55 -11.01 5.67
CA GLY A 118 -2.97 -10.71 5.83
C GLY A 118 -3.72 -11.51 6.91
N SER A 119 -3.02 -12.31 7.73
CA SER A 119 -3.62 -13.18 8.74
C SER A 119 -2.83 -13.17 10.05
N ASP A 120 -3.53 -13.39 11.17
CA ASP A 120 -2.95 -13.62 12.49
C ASP A 120 -2.58 -15.10 12.72
N LYS A 121 -2.63 -15.96 11.67
CA LYS A 121 -2.34 -17.40 11.80
C LYS A 121 -0.90 -17.61 12.32
N GLU A 122 -0.75 -18.50 13.29
CA GLU A 122 0.55 -18.87 13.84
C GLU A 122 1.39 -19.57 12.77
N VAL A 123 2.62 -19.08 12.60
CA VAL A 123 3.62 -19.65 11.71
C VAL A 123 4.55 -20.50 12.57
N PRO A 124 4.97 -21.71 12.16
CA PRO A 124 5.91 -22.49 12.96
C PRO A 124 7.23 -21.74 13.12
N MET A 125 7.67 -21.58 14.38
CA MET A 125 8.96 -21.00 14.75
C MET A 125 9.97 -22.12 14.99
N ASN A 126 11.20 -21.94 14.54
CA ASN A 126 12.32 -22.84 14.81
C ASN A 126 13.47 -22.03 15.43
N VAL A 127 14.43 -22.70 16.07
CA VAL A 127 15.59 -22.08 16.71
C VAL A 127 16.87 -22.70 16.17
N VAL A 128 17.79 -21.85 15.72
CA VAL A 128 19.14 -22.19 15.33
C VAL A 128 20.05 -21.97 16.53
N ILE A 129 20.84 -22.97 16.90
CA ILE A 129 21.87 -22.89 17.93
C ILE A 129 23.21 -23.10 17.24
N GLN A 130 24.02 -22.06 17.19
CA GLN A 130 25.25 -22.03 16.42
C GLN A 130 26.43 -21.68 17.34
N ARG A 131 27.62 -22.20 17.05
CA ARG A 131 28.83 -21.75 17.74
C ARG A 131 29.07 -20.27 17.46
N MET A 132 29.25 -19.48 18.52
CA MET A 132 29.56 -18.07 18.38
C MET A 132 31.00 -17.91 17.88
N ILE A 133 31.18 -16.96 16.98
CA ILE A 133 32.50 -16.53 16.53
C ILE A 133 32.86 -15.28 17.33
N ASP A 134 34.12 -15.15 17.75
CA ASP A 134 34.68 -13.93 18.33
C ASP A 134 35.42 -13.16 17.23
N PRO A 135 34.70 -12.28 16.49
CA PRO A 135 35.24 -11.67 15.28
C PRO A 135 36.27 -10.59 15.57
N ALA A 136 37.38 -10.62 14.83
CA ALA A 136 38.19 -9.43 14.61
C ALA A 136 37.43 -8.43 13.72
N TYR A 137 36.79 -8.94 12.66
CA TYR A 137 35.96 -8.17 11.75
C TYR A 137 34.67 -8.91 11.43
N SER A 138 33.59 -8.17 11.21
CA SER A 138 32.33 -8.73 10.72
C SER A 138 31.68 -7.78 9.74
N GLY A 139 30.89 -8.33 8.83
CA GLY A 139 30.40 -7.58 7.70
C GLY A 139 29.27 -8.25 6.92
N VAL A 140 28.85 -7.57 5.87
CA VAL A 140 27.85 -8.06 4.92
C VAL A 140 28.39 -7.90 3.51
N TYR A 141 28.31 -8.96 2.72
CA TYR A 141 28.65 -9.02 1.31
C TYR A 141 27.38 -8.97 0.45
N PHE A 142 27.47 -8.33 -0.71
CA PHE A 142 26.43 -8.28 -1.73
C PHE A 142 27.00 -8.70 -3.08
N SER A 143 26.30 -9.60 -3.75
CA SER A 143 26.56 -9.96 -5.14
C SER A 143 26.39 -8.78 -6.09
N ARG A 144 25.53 -7.83 -5.72
CA ARG A 144 25.31 -6.57 -6.44
C ARG A 144 25.02 -5.44 -5.47
N ASP A 145 25.56 -4.24 -5.73
CA ASP A 145 25.22 -3.06 -4.92
C ASP A 145 23.70 -2.83 -4.92
N PRO A 146 23.03 -2.89 -3.76
CA PRO A 146 21.58 -2.67 -3.67
C PRO A 146 21.19 -1.24 -4.09
N ARG A 147 22.14 -0.29 -4.11
CA ARG A 147 21.93 1.08 -4.58
C ARG A 147 22.15 1.23 -6.08
N GLY A 148 22.77 0.26 -6.74
CA GLY A 148 23.17 0.34 -8.15
C GLY A 148 24.14 1.50 -8.45
N LYS A 149 24.98 1.91 -7.48
CA LYS A 149 26.06 2.91 -7.69
C LYS A 149 27.35 2.25 -8.18
N ILE A 150 27.56 0.99 -7.79
CA ILE A 150 28.74 0.20 -8.10
C ILE A 150 28.31 -0.98 -8.96
N ASP A 151 28.96 -1.15 -10.11
CA ASP A 151 28.82 -2.34 -10.93
C ASP A 151 29.68 -3.46 -10.32
N GLY A 152 29.05 -4.61 -10.04
CA GLY A 152 29.71 -5.76 -9.42
C GLY A 152 29.43 -5.89 -7.93
N TRP A 153 30.27 -6.68 -7.26
CA TRP A 153 30.11 -7.00 -5.85
C TRP A 153 30.61 -5.88 -4.93
N MET A 154 30.05 -5.82 -3.73
CA MET A 154 30.56 -4.98 -2.65
C MET A 154 30.44 -5.70 -1.31
N TYR A 155 31.31 -5.38 -0.36
CA TYR A 155 31.11 -5.74 1.04
C TYR A 155 31.39 -4.56 1.95
N GLU A 156 30.75 -4.57 3.10
CA GLU A 156 30.98 -3.61 4.16
C GLU A 156 31.33 -4.33 5.46
N TYR A 157 32.16 -3.71 6.28
CA TYR A 157 32.64 -4.33 7.52
C TYR A 157 32.92 -3.31 8.63
N ILE A 158 32.91 -3.82 9.87
CA ILE A 158 33.34 -3.14 11.09
C ILE A 158 34.30 -4.04 11.89
N ASP A 159 35.06 -3.44 12.81
CA ASP A 159 35.74 -4.18 13.86
C ASP A 159 34.74 -4.71 14.90
N GLY A 160 34.96 -5.95 15.35
CA GLY A 160 34.10 -6.59 16.35
C GLY A 160 32.81 -7.18 15.79
N VAL A 161 31.75 -7.18 16.62
CA VAL A 161 30.52 -7.99 16.42
C VAL A 161 29.54 -7.36 15.44
N GLY A 162 28.99 -8.17 14.52
CA GLY A 162 28.17 -7.69 13.40
C GLY A 162 26.80 -7.13 13.78
N GLU A 163 26.31 -7.38 14.99
CA GLU A 163 25.02 -6.86 15.47
C GLU A 163 24.99 -5.33 15.44
N ASP A 164 26.12 -4.66 15.71
CA ASP A 164 26.21 -3.19 15.69
C ASP A 164 26.16 -2.61 14.26
N LEU A 165 26.52 -3.42 13.25
CA LEU A 165 26.37 -3.10 11.84
C LEU A 165 24.91 -3.23 11.40
N VAL A 166 24.29 -4.38 11.68
CA VAL A 166 22.89 -4.68 11.29
C VAL A 166 21.89 -3.75 12.00
N SER A 167 22.15 -3.42 13.27
CA SER A 167 21.33 -2.44 14.02
C SER A 167 21.62 -0.98 13.67
N GLY A 168 22.59 -0.71 12.78
CA GLY A 168 22.92 0.64 12.31
C GLY A 168 23.54 1.57 13.37
N LYS A 169 24.14 1.01 14.43
CA LYS A 169 24.78 1.78 15.51
C LYS A 169 26.15 2.34 15.11
N ARG A 170 26.86 1.67 14.20
CA ARG A 170 28.18 2.07 13.69
C ARG A 170 28.16 2.27 12.17
N THR A 171 28.99 3.18 11.69
CA THR A 171 29.21 3.40 10.24
C THR A 171 30.28 2.42 9.74
N PRO A 172 30.02 1.64 8.68
CA PRO A 172 30.97 0.66 8.17
C PRO A 172 32.00 1.22 7.20
N THR A 173 33.08 0.46 7.03
CA THR A 173 34.01 0.61 5.90
C THR A 173 33.47 -0.15 4.70
N ILE A 174 33.41 0.50 3.53
CA ILE A 174 32.89 -0.09 2.29
C ILE A 174 34.04 -0.40 1.32
N VAL A 175 34.05 -1.63 0.79
CA VAL A 175 34.97 -2.09 -0.25
C VAL A 175 34.17 -2.62 -1.43
N SER A 176 34.64 -2.32 -2.64
CA SER A 176 33.99 -2.74 -3.88
C SER A 176 34.98 -3.24 -4.93
N GLU A 177 34.44 -3.95 -5.92
CA GLU A 177 35.18 -4.38 -7.10
C GLU A 177 35.90 -3.19 -7.77
N GLY A 178 37.21 -3.31 -7.98
CA GLY A 178 38.05 -2.25 -8.58
C GLY A 178 38.46 -1.08 -7.67
N SER A 179 38.06 -1.07 -6.39
CA SER A 179 38.50 -0.03 -5.44
C SER A 179 39.88 -0.36 -4.82
N ASN A 180 40.79 0.63 -4.81
CA ASN A 180 42.12 0.55 -4.20
C ASN A 180 42.15 1.12 -2.76
N ASN A 181 41.05 1.01 -2.02
CA ASN A 181 40.99 1.52 -0.65
C ASN A 181 41.92 0.72 0.27
N TYR A 182 42.43 1.37 1.32
CA TYR A 182 43.29 0.75 2.32
C TYR A 182 42.55 -0.43 2.98
N LYS A 183 43.05 -1.66 2.81
CA LYS A 183 42.39 -2.87 3.34
C LYS A 183 43.05 -3.28 4.66
N GLU A 184 42.29 -3.26 5.75
CA GLU A 184 42.69 -3.91 7.01
C GLU A 184 42.53 -5.45 6.91
N ILE A 185 41.65 -5.90 6.00
CA ILE A 185 41.44 -7.29 5.64
C ILE A 185 42.50 -7.70 4.60
N SER A 186 43.16 -8.84 4.81
CA SER A 186 44.18 -9.34 3.86
C SER A 186 43.56 -9.84 2.55
N GLU A 187 44.33 -9.82 1.45
CA GLU A 187 43.89 -10.39 0.16
C GLU A 187 43.47 -11.86 0.28
N SER A 188 44.11 -12.63 1.17
CA SER A 188 43.77 -14.04 1.38
C SER A 188 42.35 -14.21 1.96
N GLN A 189 41.98 -13.37 2.91
CA GLN A 189 40.66 -13.37 3.56
C GLN A 189 39.57 -12.89 2.59
N GLU A 190 39.85 -11.83 1.85
CA GLU A 190 38.92 -11.33 0.82
C GLU A 190 38.67 -12.39 -0.26
N ASN A 191 39.71 -13.05 -0.76
CA ASN A 191 39.56 -14.12 -1.74
C ASN A 191 38.74 -15.29 -1.19
N ALA A 192 38.90 -15.64 0.09
CA ALA A 192 38.08 -16.67 0.74
C ALA A 192 36.60 -16.25 0.81
N LEU A 193 36.31 -15.02 1.25
CA LEU A 193 34.95 -14.47 1.28
C LEU A 193 34.31 -14.51 -0.12
N LEU A 194 34.99 -13.98 -1.14
CA LEU A 194 34.48 -13.95 -2.52
C LEU A 194 34.26 -15.36 -3.07
N ASN A 195 35.13 -16.32 -2.75
CA ASN A 195 34.97 -17.71 -3.19
C ASN A 195 33.72 -18.35 -2.57
N TYR A 196 33.52 -18.20 -1.25
CA TYR A 196 32.33 -18.72 -0.59
C TYR A 196 31.05 -18.07 -1.10
N SER A 197 31.03 -16.74 -1.28
CA SER A 197 29.88 -16.04 -1.84
C SER A 197 29.52 -16.54 -3.24
N ARG A 198 30.51 -16.70 -4.13
CA ARG A 198 30.30 -17.21 -5.50
C ARG A 198 29.78 -18.64 -5.52
N GLN A 199 30.17 -19.48 -4.57
CA GLN A 199 29.64 -20.84 -4.45
C GLN A 199 28.15 -20.84 -4.11
N VAL A 200 27.74 -19.99 -3.16
CA VAL A 200 26.33 -19.82 -2.80
C VAL A 200 25.53 -19.30 -4.01
N GLU A 201 26.02 -18.26 -4.69
CA GLU A 201 25.38 -17.71 -5.89
C GLU A 201 25.22 -18.75 -7.00
N ALA A 202 26.26 -19.57 -7.24
CA ALA A 202 26.26 -20.58 -8.30
C ALA A 202 25.27 -21.72 -8.04
N GLU A 203 25.15 -22.17 -6.79
CA GLU A 203 24.24 -23.27 -6.40
C GLU A 203 22.77 -22.83 -6.56
N TYR A 204 22.43 -21.62 -6.11
CA TYR A 204 21.04 -21.15 -6.08
C TYR A 204 20.62 -20.31 -7.28
N LYS A 205 21.58 -19.92 -8.14
CA LYS A 205 21.36 -19.09 -9.34
C LYS A 205 20.58 -17.81 -9.03
N ASP A 206 20.93 -17.15 -7.93
CA ASP A 206 20.31 -15.92 -7.46
C ASP A 206 21.38 -14.94 -6.95
N GLU A 207 21.02 -13.67 -6.80
CA GLU A 207 21.86 -12.66 -6.13
C GLU A 207 21.66 -12.78 -4.61
N PHE A 208 22.73 -12.66 -3.81
CA PHE A 208 22.65 -12.83 -2.35
C PHE A 208 23.16 -11.62 -1.57
N ASP A 209 22.56 -11.41 -0.41
CA ASP A 209 23.20 -10.75 0.73
C ASP A 209 23.77 -11.82 1.68
N ILE A 210 24.97 -11.61 2.20
CA ILE A 210 25.70 -12.63 2.97
C ILE A 210 26.34 -11.99 4.19
N GLU A 211 25.92 -12.37 5.39
CA GLU A 211 26.57 -11.99 6.64
C GLU A 211 27.80 -12.87 6.86
N TRP A 212 28.93 -12.26 7.21
CA TRP A 212 30.19 -12.96 7.41
C TRP A 212 30.98 -12.40 8.60
N ALA A 213 31.90 -13.20 9.11
CA ALA A 213 32.85 -12.82 10.15
C ALA A 213 34.24 -13.38 9.86
N ILE A 214 35.25 -12.66 10.31
CA ILE A 214 36.65 -13.10 10.36
C ILE A 214 37.01 -13.20 11.82
N ASP A 215 37.36 -14.40 12.29
CA ASP A 215 37.79 -14.61 13.66
C ASP A 215 39.19 -14.01 13.93
N LYS A 216 39.63 -14.05 15.19
CA LYS A 216 40.95 -13.56 15.58
C LYS A 216 42.12 -14.35 14.98
N ASP A 217 41.88 -15.58 14.54
CA ASP A 217 42.86 -16.45 13.88
C ASP A 217 42.91 -16.20 12.35
N GLY A 218 42.00 -15.36 11.83
CA GLY A 218 41.94 -14.93 10.44
C GLY A 218 41.10 -15.83 9.53
N VAL A 219 40.31 -16.76 10.07
CA VAL A 219 39.43 -17.66 9.33
C VAL A 219 38.12 -16.93 8.98
N VAL A 220 37.69 -17.06 7.72
CA VAL A 220 36.44 -16.47 7.22
C VAL A 220 35.28 -17.45 7.41
N PHE A 221 34.23 -17.01 8.11
CA PHE A 221 32.99 -17.74 8.33
C PHE A 221 31.82 -17.03 7.67
N ILE A 222 30.93 -17.80 7.05
CA ILE A 222 29.63 -17.33 6.59
C ILE A 222 28.60 -17.58 7.69
N LEU A 223 27.94 -16.51 8.15
CA LEU A 223 27.02 -16.52 9.29
C LEU A 223 25.56 -16.58 8.86
N GLN A 224 25.23 -16.07 7.68
CA GLN A 224 23.89 -16.10 7.09
C GLN A 224 23.98 -15.75 5.59
N ALA A 225 23.06 -16.25 4.77
CA ALA A 225 22.91 -15.83 3.37
C ALA A 225 21.42 -15.74 3.01
N ARG A 226 21.01 -14.67 2.32
CA ARG A 226 19.63 -14.50 1.85
C ARG A 226 19.59 -14.01 0.39
N PRO A 227 18.59 -14.42 -0.41
CA PRO A 227 18.42 -13.90 -1.76
C PRO A 227 18.04 -12.40 -1.75
N ILE A 228 18.59 -11.61 -2.67
CA ILE A 228 18.20 -10.21 -2.87
C ILE A 228 16.83 -10.17 -3.56
N THR A 229 15.78 -9.97 -2.78
CA THR A 229 14.38 -9.91 -3.26
C THR A 229 14.03 -8.58 -3.95
N ALA A 230 14.80 -7.52 -3.68
CA ALA A 230 14.63 -6.20 -4.27
C ALA A 230 15.15 -6.15 -5.73
N LYS A 231 14.45 -6.81 -6.66
CA LYS A 231 14.75 -6.74 -8.11
C LYS A 231 14.64 -5.34 -8.70
N SER A 232 14.10 -4.36 -7.99
CA SER A 232 14.09 -2.96 -8.40
C SER A 232 15.39 -2.27 -7.97
N SER A 233 16.45 -2.40 -8.76
CA SER A 233 17.60 -1.51 -8.60
C SER A 233 17.15 -0.05 -8.73
N ILE A 234 17.76 0.84 -7.94
CA ILE A 234 17.55 2.30 -8.00
C ILE A 234 17.75 2.82 -9.45
N SER A 235 18.63 2.20 -10.23
CA SER A 235 18.90 2.53 -11.62
C SER A 235 17.69 2.26 -12.55
N ASN A 236 17.05 1.10 -12.41
CA ASN A 236 15.88 0.73 -13.23
C ASN A 236 14.66 1.61 -12.92
N LEU A 237 14.46 1.97 -11.65
CA LEU A 237 13.39 2.89 -11.26
C LEU A 237 13.60 4.29 -11.86
N LYS A 238 14.83 4.82 -11.87
CA LYS A 238 15.11 6.12 -12.53
C LYS A 238 14.80 6.08 -14.02
N VAL A 239 15.17 5.00 -14.71
CA VAL A 239 14.85 4.84 -16.15
C VAL A 239 13.35 4.78 -16.37
N LEU A 240 12.64 4.00 -15.57
CA LEU A 240 11.18 3.89 -15.63
C LEU A 240 10.50 5.23 -15.33
N GLY A 241 10.93 5.94 -14.29
CA GLY A 241 10.37 7.24 -13.93
C GLY A 241 10.61 8.30 -15.00
N LYS A 242 11.76 8.29 -15.68
CA LYS A 242 12.01 9.16 -16.83
C LYS A 242 11.19 8.79 -18.06
N LYS A 243 11.01 7.49 -18.33
CA LYS A 243 10.14 6.98 -19.41
C LYS A 243 8.70 7.46 -19.19
N GLU A 244 8.19 7.31 -17.98
CA GLU A 244 6.84 7.72 -17.62
C GLU A 244 6.67 9.24 -17.61
N LEU A 245 7.64 9.99 -17.08
CA LEU A 245 7.65 11.46 -17.18
C LEU A 245 7.58 11.92 -18.64
N LYS A 246 8.39 11.31 -19.52
CA LYS A 246 8.37 11.64 -20.96
C LYS A 246 7.00 11.37 -21.58
N ARG A 247 6.36 10.23 -21.26
CA ARG A 247 4.99 9.93 -21.70
C ARG A 247 4.01 11.02 -21.25
N LEU A 248 4.15 11.53 -20.03
CA LEU A 248 3.31 12.63 -19.54
C LEU A 248 3.60 13.94 -20.26
N GLU A 249 4.87 14.29 -20.50
CA GLU A 249 5.26 15.49 -21.25
C GLU A 249 4.79 15.47 -22.72
N ASP A 250 4.79 14.30 -23.35
CA ASP A 250 4.33 14.13 -24.73
C ASP A 250 2.80 14.31 -24.86
N ASN A 251 2.04 13.99 -23.81
CA ASN A 251 0.56 13.97 -23.84
C ASN A 251 -0.10 15.16 -23.13
N PHE A 252 0.60 15.85 -22.24
CA PHE A 252 0.02 16.86 -21.36
C PHE A 252 0.85 18.15 -21.31
N SER A 253 0.16 19.27 -21.09
CA SER A 253 0.83 20.56 -20.88
C SER A 253 1.54 20.61 -19.52
N VAL A 254 2.61 21.40 -19.41
CA VAL A 254 3.39 21.57 -18.15
C VAL A 254 2.52 22.05 -16.96
N ASN A 255 1.44 22.78 -17.24
CA ASN A 255 0.51 23.29 -16.23
C ASN A 255 -0.67 22.36 -15.93
N THR A 256 -0.59 21.10 -16.35
CA THR A 256 -1.65 20.12 -16.09
C THR A 256 -1.61 19.73 -14.62
N VAL A 257 -2.78 19.72 -13.99
CA VAL A 257 -3.00 19.39 -12.59
C VAL A 257 -4.00 18.24 -12.50
N TRP A 258 -3.68 17.29 -11.64
CA TRP A 258 -4.41 16.07 -11.43
C TRP A 258 -4.91 15.96 -9.99
N ASP A 259 -6.13 15.45 -9.79
CA ASP A 259 -6.69 15.11 -8.49
C ASP A 259 -6.96 13.60 -8.38
N GLY A 260 -6.29 12.96 -7.43
CA GLY A 260 -6.39 11.55 -7.09
C GLY A 260 -7.24 11.30 -5.84
N GLN A 261 -7.76 12.33 -5.16
CA GLN A 261 -8.55 12.15 -3.92
C GLN A 261 -9.80 11.33 -4.20
N THR A 262 -10.40 11.57 -5.36
CA THR A 262 -11.59 10.88 -5.84
C THR A 262 -11.42 9.35 -5.91
N PHE A 263 -10.18 8.86 -6.09
CA PHE A 263 -9.85 7.44 -6.20
C PHE A 263 -8.87 6.97 -5.13
N ALA A 264 -8.75 7.68 -4.01
CA ALA A 264 -7.88 7.30 -2.91
C ALA A 264 -8.25 5.93 -2.27
N GLU A 265 -9.49 5.45 -2.46
CA GLU A 265 -9.97 4.12 -2.04
C GLU A 265 -9.49 2.98 -2.98
N TRP A 266 -8.84 3.28 -4.11
CA TRP A 266 -8.33 2.26 -5.03
C TRP A 266 -7.00 1.67 -4.57
N THR A 267 -6.69 0.49 -5.12
CA THR A 267 -5.34 -0.07 -5.06
C THR A 267 -4.34 0.94 -5.64
N VAL A 268 -3.14 1.01 -5.07
CA VAL A 268 -2.08 1.97 -5.48
C VAL A 268 -1.70 1.82 -6.96
N ALA A 269 -1.93 0.64 -7.54
CA ALA A 269 -1.80 0.38 -8.97
C ALA A 269 -2.91 -0.59 -9.42
N PRO A 270 -4.07 -0.09 -9.87
CA PRO A 270 -5.15 -0.94 -10.34
C PRO A 270 -4.75 -1.68 -11.62
N THR A 271 -5.44 -2.78 -11.87
CA THR A 271 -5.25 -3.58 -13.08
C THR A 271 -5.65 -2.81 -14.37
N VAL A 272 -5.10 -3.24 -15.52
CA VAL A 272 -5.34 -2.57 -16.82
C VAL A 272 -6.82 -2.52 -17.14
N LEU A 273 -7.53 -3.64 -17.02
CA LEU A 273 -8.95 -3.71 -17.34
C LEU A 273 -9.80 -2.86 -16.39
N THR A 274 -9.43 -2.81 -15.11
CA THR A 274 -10.09 -1.93 -14.12
C THR A 274 -9.94 -0.47 -14.56
N THR A 275 -8.72 -0.06 -14.87
CA THR A 275 -8.41 1.31 -15.28
C THR A 275 -9.15 1.68 -16.56
N GLU A 276 -9.14 0.80 -17.57
CA GLU A 276 -9.85 0.99 -18.84
C GLU A 276 -11.36 1.14 -18.63
N LEU A 277 -11.97 0.23 -17.88
CA LEU A 277 -13.42 0.21 -17.64
C LEU A 277 -13.90 1.49 -16.95
N TRP A 278 -13.17 1.96 -15.94
CA TRP A 278 -13.48 3.21 -15.26
C TRP A 278 -13.18 4.44 -16.13
N ALA A 279 -12.04 4.47 -16.83
CA ALA A 279 -11.70 5.57 -17.74
C ALA A 279 -12.76 5.75 -18.84
N ASN A 280 -13.34 4.65 -19.33
CA ASN A 280 -14.44 4.72 -20.29
C ASN A 280 -15.67 5.45 -19.72
N SER A 281 -15.93 5.38 -18.41
CA SER A 281 -17.06 6.12 -17.82
C SER A 281 -16.88 7.66 -17.83
N PHE A 282 -15.63 8.11 -18.03
CA PHE A 282 -15.21 9.51 -18.07
C PHE A 282 -14.98 10.05 -19.49
N ARG A 283 -15.60 9.44 -20.50
CA ARG A 283 -15.58 9.91 -21.90
C ARG A 283 -16.89 10.59 -22.29
N ARG A 284 -16.91 11.22 -23.46
CA ARG A 284 -18.12 11.78 -24.08
C ARG A 284 -19.20 10.71 -24.24
N GLU A 285 -20.46 11.11 -24.00
CA GLU A 285 -21.64 10.24 -24.10
C GLU A 285 -21.63 9.02 -23.16
N GLN A 286 -20.74 9.03 -22.16
CA GLN A 286 -20.65 8.02 -21.11
C GLN A 286 -21.19 8.55 -19.79
N ALA A 287 -21.19 7.71 -18.75
CA ALA A 287 -21.94 7.96 -17.53
C ALA A 287 -21.65 9.33 -16.88
N PHE A 288 -20.38 9.76 -16.85
CA PHE A 288 -20.01 11.05 -16.26
C PHE A 288 -20.54 12.24 -17.07
N ASP A 289 -20.43 12.20 -18.40
CA ASP A 289 -20.96 13.22 -19.30
C ASP A 289 -22.50 13.33 -19.19
N LEU A 290 -23.17 12.18 -19.14
CA LEU A 290 -24.62 12.11 -18.94
C LEU A 290 -25.02 12.66 -17.57
N ALA A 291 -24.28 12.37 -16.51
CA ALA A 291 -24.50 12.91 -15.18
C ALA A 291 -24.36 14.44 -15.15
N LEU A 292 -23.32 14.99 -15.79
CA LEU A 292 -23.12 16.44 -15.91
C LEU A 292 -24.30 17.11 -16.63
N LYS A 293 -24.71 16.56 -17.77
CA LYS A 293 -25.86 17.06 -18.53
C LYS A 293 -27.15 16.98 -17.72
N LYS A 294 -27.34 15.93 -16.91
CA LYS A 294 -28.49 15.77 -16.00
C LYS A 294 -28.53 16.83 -14.91
N LEU A 295 -27.36 17.25 -14.41
CA LEU A 295 -27.22 18.36 -13.46
C LEU A 295 -27.32 19.75 -14.13
N GLY A 296 -27.40 19.81 -15.47
CA GLY A 296 -27.52 21.05 -16.24
C GLY A 296 -26.18 21.68 -16.66
N TYR A 297 -25.06 21.00 -16.44
CA TYR A 297 -23.74 21.40 -16.93
C TYR A 297 -23.58 21.15 -18.43
N LEU A 298 -22.48 21.65 -19.01
CA LEU A 298 -22.20 21.51 -20.45
C LEU A 298 -21.88 20.08 -20.88
N GLY A 299 -21.01 19.40 -20.12
CA GLY A 299 -20.43 18.12 -20.53
C GLY A 299 -19.34 18.26 -21.59
N PHE A 300 -19.01 17.16 -22.26
CA PHE A 300 -17.97 17.09 -23.30
C PHE A 300 -18.41 17.77 -24.61
N LYS A 301 -17.45 18.41 -25.29
CA LYS A 301 -17.64 18.98 -26.64
C LYS A 301 -17.61 17.89 -27.71
N GLU A 302 -18.11 18.21 -28.91
CA GLU A 302 -18.19 17.22 -30.00
C GLU A 302 -16.83 16.67 -30.44
N ASP A 303 -15.77 17.47 -30.31
CA ASP A 303 -14.39 17.13 -30.68
C ASP A 303 -13.60 16.44 -29.56
N GLN A 304 -14.18 16.25 -28.36
CA GLN A 304 -13.49 15.70 -27.20
C GLN A 304 -13.94 14.27 -26.88
N ASN A 305 -13.09 13.28 -27.19
CA ASN A 305 -13.34 11.85 -26.89
C ASN A 305 -12.39 11.24 -25.85
N ASP A 306 -11.39 12.00 -25.40
CA ASP A 306 -10.45 11.53 -24.40
C ASP A 306 -11.10 11.43 -23.02
N SER A 307 -10.66 10.44 -22.25
CA SER A 307 -11.06 10.30 -20.85
C SER A 307 -10.62 11.51 -20.01
N LEU A 308 -11.42 11.84 -19.01
CA LEU A 308 -11.02 12.74 -17.92
C LEU A 308 -10.09 12.06 -16.90
N LEU A 309 -10.19 10.73 -16.80
CA LEU A 309 -9.35 9.89 -15.96
C LEU A 309 -8.04 9.59 -16.69
N ASP A 310 -6.95 10.13 -16.19
CA ASP A 310 -5.59 9.90 -16.67
C ASP A 310 -4.86 8.92 -15.73
N THR A 311 -3.94 8.13 -16.26
CA THR A 311 -3.00 7.35 -15.45
C THR A 311 -1.71 8.13 -15.28
N VAL A 312 -1.22 8.29 -14.06
CA VAL A 312 0.01 9.00 -13.70
C VAL A 312 0.81 8.07 -12.79
N PHE A 313 1.90 7.49 -13.31
CA PHE A 313 2.74 6.54 -12.56
C PHE A 313 1.93 5.39 -11.93
N GLY A 314 1.05 4.78 -12.72
CA GLY A 314 0.23 3.64 -12.30
C GLY A 314 -0.99 3.99 -11.45
N LYS A 315 -1.14 5.24 -11.00
CA LYS A 315 -2.32 5.72 -10.27
C LYS A 315 -3.30 6.43 -11.19
N SER A 316 -4.59 6.35 -10.89
CA SER A 316 -5.63 7.03 -11.64
C SER A 316 -5.96 8.39 -11.04
N TYR A 317 -6.00 9.43 -11.88
CA TYR A 317 -6.24 10.81 -11.49
C TYR A 317 -7.26 11.48 -12.42
N ILE A 318 -8.05 12.39 -11.86
CA ILE A 318 -8.93 13.30 -12.61
C ILE A 318 -8.12 14.50 -13.09
N ASN A 319 -8.15 14.76 -14.39
CA ASN A 319 -7.52 15.93 -14.99
C ASN A 319 -8.33 17.21 -14.69
N LEU A 320 -7.87 18.03 -13.76
CA LEU A 320 -8.59 19.24 -13.32
C LEU A 320 -8.69 20.31 -14.42
N ASN A 321 -7.70 20.36 -15.32
CA ASN A 321 -7.69 21.31 -16.44
C ASN A 321 -8.83 21.02 -17.41
N LYS A 322 -9.06 19.74 -17.73
CA LYS A 322 -10.20 19.30 -18.55
C LYS A 322 -11.53 19.45 -17.79
N LEU A 323 -11.57 19.09 -16.52
CA LEU A 323 -12.80 19.08 -15.71
C LEU A 323 -13.48 20.46 -15.66
N GLY A 324 -12.70 21.53 -15.46
CA GLY A 324 -13.24 22.89 -15.35
C GLY A 324 -14.03 23.34 -16.58
N GLU A 325 -13.61 22.93 -17.78
CA GLU A 325 -14.30 23.27 -19.03
C GLU A 325 -15.64 22.54 -19.18
N LEU A 326 -15.77 21.34 -18.63
CA LEU A 326 -16.99 20.51 -18.74
C LEU A 326 -18.17 21.12 -17.96
N TYR A 327 -17.91 21.88 -16.91
CA TYR A 327 -18.97 22.54 -16.16
C TYR A 327 -19.54 23.75 -16.92
N PHE A 328 -18.67 24.70 -17.28
CA PHE A 328 -19.08 26.03 -17.70
C PHE A 328 -18.31 26.60 -18.90
N GLY A 329 -17.39 25.84 -19.49
CA GLY A 329 -16.56 26.26 -20.62
C GLY A 329 -15.43 27.22 -20.22
N PRO A 330 -14.79 27.90 -21.18
CA PRO A 330 -13.64 28.74 -20.90
C PRO A 330 -14.06 29.99 -20.12
N ILE A 331 -13.68 30.05 -18.85
CA ILE A 331 -13.83 31.19 -17.96
C ILE A 331 -12.45 31.69 -17.54
N PRO A 332 -12.30 32.97 -17.14
CA PRO A 332 -11.01 33.48 -16.69
C PRO A 332 -10.59 32.94 -15.31
N TYR A 333 -11.24 31.87 -14.84
CA TYR A 333 -10.97 31.21 -13.57
C TYR A 333 -10.38 29.81 -13.81
N SER A 334 -9.54 29.34 -12.90
CA SER A 334 -9.09 27.94 -12.86
C SER A 334 -9.15 27.42 -11.43
N ILE A 335 -9.28 26.10 -11.27
CA ILE A 335 -9.29 25.46 -9.96
C ILE A 335 -7.84 25.38 -9.49
N GLU A 336 -7.47 26.14 -8.47
CA GLU A 336 -6.22 25.94 -7.75
C GLU A 336 -6.44 24.91 -6.63
N PRO A 337 -5.67 23.80 -6.61
CA PRO A 337 -5.96 22.65 -5.78
C PRO A 337 -5.56 22.78 -4.30
N VAL A 338 -4.65 23.69 -3.94
CA VAL A 338 -4.02 23.76 -2.61
C VAL A 338 -4.25 25.14 -1.98
N PRO A 339 -4.49 25.25 -0.65
CA PRO A 339 -4.70 24.19 0.34
C PRO A 339 -6.11 23.58 0.30
N ARG A 340 -7.03 24.19 -0.45
CA ARG A 340 -8.33 23.63 -0.85
C ARG A 340 -8.62 24.03 -2.30
N PRO A 341 -9.29 23.19 -3.09
CA PRO A 341 -9.73 23.54 -4.43
C PRO A 341 -10.53 24.85 -4.42
N HIS A 342 -10.01 25.90 -5.04
CA HIS A 342 -10.70 27.20 -5.14
C HIS A 342 -10.53 27.79 -6.53
N LEU A 343 -11.54 28.53 -6.99
CA LEU A 343 -11.47 29.21 -8.27
C LEU A 343 -10.60 30.47 -8.13
N LYS A 344 -9.49 30.52 -8.86
CA LYS A 344 -8.63 31.70 -8.96
C LYS A 344 -8.70 32.32 -10.34
N PHE A 345 -8.69 33.65 -10.36
CA PHE A 345 -8.70 34.42 -11.59
C PHE A 345 -7.30 34.43 -12.24
N HIS A 346 -7.23 34.17 -13.54
CA HIS A 346 -6.00 34.21 -14.32
C HIS A 346 -6.13 35.19 -15.48
N PHE A 347 -5.34 36.27 -15.43
CA PHE A 347 -5.25 37.25 -16.51
C PHE A 347 -4.82 36.63 -17.84
N SER A 348 -4.01 35.56 -17.81
CA SER A 348 -3.56 34.83 -19.00
C SER A 348 -4.67 34.10 -19.76
N LYS A 349 -5.82 33.86 -19.11
CA LYS A 349 -6.99 33.21 -19.74
C LYS A 349 -7.96 34.23 -20.39
N ILE A 350 -7.66 35.53 -20.32
CA ILE A 350 -8.49 36.57 -20.93
C ILE A 350 -8.25 36.57 -22.44
N SER A 351 -9.27 36.18 -23.19
CA SER A 351 -9.35 36.37 -24.64
C SER A 351 -10.64 37.13 -24.98
N PRO A 352 -10.74 37.81 -26.13
CA PRO A 352 -11.97 38.45 -26.58
C PRO A 352 -13.18 37.49 -26.56
N LYS A 353 -12.94 36.21 -26.90
CA LYS A 353 -13.94 35.13 -26.84
C LYS A 353 -14.37 34.80 -25.41
N VAL A 354 -13.47 34.80 -24.44
CA VAL A 354 -13.79 34.58 -23.02
C VAL A 354 -14.58 35.75 -22.46
N VAL A 355 -14.15 36.99 -22.72
CA VAL A 355 -14.85 38.20 -22.25
C VAL A 355 -16.29 38.25 -22.77
N PHE A 356 -16.49 37.96 -24.06
CA PHE A 356 -17.82 37.97 -24.68
C PHE A 356 -18.74 36.86 -24.15
N ASN A 357 -18.19 35.68 -23.83
CA ASN A 357 -18.98 34.55 -23.33
C ASN A 357 -19.19 34.57 -21.81
N THR A 358 -18.37 35.30 -21.05
CA THR A 358 -18.42 35.30 -19.57
C THR A 358 -19.80 35.65 -19.02
N PRO A 359 -20.52 36.70 -19.50
CA PRO A 359 -21.87 36.99 -19.01
C PRO A 359 -22.87 35.84 -19.21
N LYS A 360 -22.83 35.20 -20.38
CA LYS A 360 -23.66 34.03 -20.69
C LYS A 360 -23.31 32.86 -19.78
N THR A 361 -22.03 32.66 -19.49
CA THR A 361 -21.55 31.62 -18.59
C THR A 361 -22.02 31.86 -17.15
N VAL A 362 -21.91 33.10 -16.63
CA VAL A 362 -22.39 33.45 -15.29
C VAL A 362 -23.90 33.23 -15.16
N LEU A 363 -24.69 33.65 -16.15
CA LEU A 363 -26.14 33.38 -16.18
C LEU A 363 -26.45 31.88 -16.14
N ARG A 364 -25.67 31.07 -16.86
CA ARG A 364 -25.80 29.60 -16.82
C ARG A 364 -25.40 29.04 -15.46
N MET A 365 -24.31 29.50 -14.84
CA MET A 365 -23.91 29.09 -13.49
C MET A 365 -25.03 29.32 -12.48
N ILE A 366 -25.66 30.51 -12.52
CA ILE A 366 -26.80 30.85 -11.67
C ILE A 366 -27.97 29.91 -11.95
N LYS A 367 -28.31 29.68 -13.24
CA LYS A 367 -29.39 28.78 -13.62
C LYS A 367 -29.16 27.34 -13.13
N VAL A 368 -27.94 26.82 -13.26
CA VAL A 368 -27.55 25.49 -12.80
C VAL A 368 -27.61 25.41 -11.28
N GLY A 369 -27.03 26.39 -10.56
CA GLY A 369 -27.09 26.43 -9.10
C GLY A 369 -28.51 26.50 -8.56
N LEU A 370 -29.37 27.33 -9.16
CA LEU A 370 -30.80 27.38 -8.83
C LEU A 370 -31.48 26.05 -9.13
N SER A 371 -31.26 25.49 -10.32
CA SER A 371 -31.86 24.22 -10.74
C SER A 371 -31.48 23.06 -9.82
N ILE A 372 -30.20 22.94 -9.48
CA ILE A 372 -29.70 21.93 -8.54
C ILE A 372 -30.40 22.12 -7.21
N ASN A 373 -30.46 23.34 -6.66
CA ASN A 373 -31.07 23.59 -5.37
C ASN A 373 -32.58 23.33 -5.34
N THR A 374 -33.31 23.69 -6.41
CA THR A 374 -34.77 23.55 -6.44
C THR A 374 -35.23 22.13 -6.71
N HIS A 375 -34.52 21.36 -7.53
CA HIS A 375 -34.95 20.04 -7.99
C HIS A 375 -34.27 18.86 -7.28
N ARG A 376 -33.53 19.09 -6.17
CA ARG A 376 -32.86 17.99 -5.43
C ARG A 376 -33.83 16.88 -5.05
N LYS A 377 -35.02 17.23 -4.55
CA LYS A 377 -36.04 16.26 -4.12
C LYS A 377 -36.53 15.42 -5.30
N ASP A 378 -36.83 16.05 -6.44
CA ASP A 378 -37.23 15.35 -7.67
C ASP A 378 -36.13 14.39 -8.16
N MET A 379 -34.87 14.82 -8.09
CA MET A 379 -33.72 13.98 -8.46
C MET A 379 -33.53 12.80 -7.50
N ILE A 380 -33.76 12.99 -6.19
CA ILE A 380 -33.75 11.90 -5.19
C ILE A 380 -34.86 10.89 -5.49
N GLU A 381 -36.07 11.35 -5.82
CA GLU A 381 -37.20 10.48 -6.16
C GLU A 381 -36.94 9.69 -7.45
N GLU A 382 -36.40 10.33 -8.47
CA GLU A 382 -36.02 9.68 -9.73
C GLU A 382 -34.91 8.66 -9.53
N ALA A 383 -33.84 9.01 -8.81
CA ALA A 383 -32.77 8.09 -8.44
C ALA A 383 -33.29 6.89 -7.63
N THR A 384 -34.25 7.10 -6.75
CA THR A 384 -34.88 6.02 -5.98
C THR A 384 -35.67 5.09 -6.88
N ARG A 385 -36.46 5.62 -7.82
CA ARG A 385 -37.22 4.81 -8.79
C ARG A 385 -36.30 3.99 -9.69
N GLU A 386 -35.22 4.57 -10.19
CA GLU A 386 -34.27 3.85 -11.04
C GLU A 386 -33.48 2.78 -10.29
N LEU A 387 -33.17 3.02 -9.02
CA LEU A 387 -32.56 1.99 -8.17
C LEU A 387 -33.46 0.75 -8.04
N VAL A 388 -34.78 0.94 -7.91
CA VAL A 388 -35.74 -0.17 -7.88
C VAL A 388 -35.76 -0.92 -9.22
N ASN A 389 -35.60 -0.24 -10.35
CA ASN A 389 -35.50 -0.90 -11.66
C ASN A 389 -34.22 -1.73 -11.80
N LEU A 390 -33.14 -1.35 -11.12
CA LEU A 390 -31.89 -2.12 -11.04
C LEU A 390 -32.05 -3.45 -10.27
N SER A 391 -33.17 -3.66 -9.56
CA SER A 391 -33.41 -4.83 -8.69
C SER A 391 -33.34 -6.19 -9.40
N THR A 392 -33.61 -6.26 -10.70
CA THR A 392 -33.45 -7.51 -11.47
C THR A 392 -31.98 -7.96 -11.55
N LEU A 393 -31.04 -7.01 -11.58
CA LEU A 393 -29.60 -7.29 -11.53
C LEU A 393 -29.17 -7.72 -10.13
N LEU A 394 -29.81 -7.19 -9.08
CA LEU A 394 -29.56 -7.56 -7.69
C LEU A 394 -29.94 -9.00 -7.36
N LYS A 395 -30.88 -9.59 -8.12
CA LYS A 395 -31.34 -10.98 -7.94
C LYS A 395 -30.38 -12.04 -8.46
N ARG A 396 -29.29 -11.67 -9.15
CA ARG A 396 -28.29 -12.65 -9.58
C ARG A 396 -27.60 -13.27 -8.37
N PRO A 397 -27.33 -14.59 -8.37
CA PRO A 397 -26.66 -15.25 -7.24
C PRO A 397 -25.20 -14.80 -7.12
N ASN A 398 -24.68 -14.78 -5.88
CA ASN A 398 -23.27 -14.51 -5.59
C ASN A 398 -22.44 -15.79 -5.78
N ASP A 399 -22.43 -16.31 -7.01
CA ASP A 399 -21.77 -17.55 -7.34
C ASP A 399 -21.00 -17.40 -8.67
N PRO A 400 -19.66 -17.53 -8.66
CA PRO A 400 -18.86 -17.44 -9.88
C PRO A 400 -19.10 -18.62 -10.84
N GLU A 401 -19.60 -19.76 -10.36
CA GLU A 401 -19.75 -20.98 -11.16
C GLU A 401 -20.93 -20.95 -12.14
N ILE A 402 -21.86 -19.99 -11.98
CA ILE A 402 -23.10 -19.92 -12.79
C ILE A 402 -22.86 -19.75 -14.30
N TYR A 403 -21.66 -19.32 -14.70
CA TYR A 403 -21.30 -19.10 -16.09
C TYR A 403 -20.58 -20.30 -16.73
N ARG A 404 -20.22 -21.34 -15.97
CA ARG A 404 -19.51 -22.52 -16.49
C ARG A 404 -20.27 -23.23 -17.62
N SER A 405 -21.60 -23.23 -17.56
CA SER A 405 -22.47 -23.87 -18.55
C SER A 405 -22.66 -23.06 -19.85
N TRP A 406 -22.13 -21.83 -19.93
CA TRP A 406 -22.35 -20.96 -21.09
C TRP A 406 -21.37 -21.27 -22.22
N SER A 407 -21.78 -21.02 -23.47
CA SER A 407 -20.87 -21.08 -24.63
C SER A 407 -19.92 -19.87 -24.64
N ASP A 408 -18.76 -20.00 -25.29
CA ASP A 408 -17.77 -18.92 -25.41
C ASP A 408 -18.34 -17.67 -26.09
N GLN A 409 -19.16 -17.87 -27.13
CA GLN A 409 -19.84 -16.77 -27.80
C GLN A 409 -20.73 -15.98 -26.82
N LYS A 410 -21.57 -16.70 -26.06
CA LYS A 410 -22.48 -16.07 -25.09
C LYS A 410 -21.72 -15.38 -23.97
N LEU A 411 -20.58 -15.94 -23.54
CA LEU A 411 -19.72 -15.36 -22.53
C LEU A 411 -19.11 -14.04 -23.02
N ASN A 412 -18.51 -14.03 -24.21
CA ASN A 412 -17.90 -12.83 -24.80
C ASN A 412 -18.94 -11.71 -25.04
N GLU A 413 -20.08 -12.04 -25.64
CA GLU A 413 -21.19 -11.09 -25.86
C GLU A 413 -21.66 -10.50 -24.52
N ARG A 414 -21.68 -11.30 -23.46
CA ARG A 414 -22.10 -10.85 -22.13
C ARG A 414 -21.07 -9.95 -21.46
N ILE A 415 -19.79 -10.29 -21.53
CA ILE A 415 -18.71 -9.45 -21.00
C ILE A 415 -18.78 -8.06 -21.63
N ALA A 416 -18.79 -7.99 -22.96
CA ALA A 416 -18.87 -6.72 -23.69
C ALA A 416 -20.11 -5.91 -23.28
N LYS A 417 -21.28 -6.57 -23.19
CA LYS A 417 -22.53 -5.91 -22.79
C LYS A 417 -22.51 -5.39 -21.35
N GLU A 418 -21.99 -6.15 -20.40
CA GLU A 418 -21.94 -5.74 -18.99
C GLU A 418 -20.93 -4.61 -18.78
N CYS A 419 -19.75 -4.67 -19.43
CA CYS A 419 -18.78 -3.59 -19.42
C CYS A 419 -19.38 -2.29 -20.00
N HIS A 420 -20.04 -2.37 -21.16
CA HIS A 420 -20.72 -1.23 -21.78
C HIS A 420 -21.78 -0.62 -20.87
N LEU A 421 -22.67 -1.47 -20.31
CA LEU A 421 -23.72 -1.02 -19.41
C LEU A 421 -23.17 -0.37 -18.14
N PHE A 422 -22.04 -0.86 -17.65
CA PHE A 422 -21.38 -0.32 -16.46
C PHE A 422 -20.92 1.12 -16.69
N HIS A 423 -20.12 1.37 -17.73
CA HIS A 423 -19.53 2.69 -17.98
C HIS A 423 -20.48 3.69 -18.65
N GLU A 424 -21.53 3.24 -19.35
CA GLU A 424 -22.51 4.12 -20.00
C GLU A 424 -23.65 4.53 -19.05
N ARG A 425 -24.23 3.58 -18.30
CA ARG A 425 -25.50 3.79 -17.57
C ARG A 425 -25.40 3.63 -16.06
N THR A 426 -24.74 2.57 -15.61
CA THR A 426 -24.76 2.16 -14.19
C THR A 426 -24.17 3.23 -13.27
N LEU A 427 -23.18 3.98 -13.76
CA LEU A 427 -22.48 5.01 -13.00
C LEU A 427 -23.12 6.41 -13.04
N VAL A 428 -24.17 6.64 -13.84
CA VAL A 428 -24.79 7.97 -14.00
C VAL A 428 -25.31 8.50 -12.67
N TRP A 429 -26.16 7.75 -11.97
CA TRP A 429 -26.71 8.15 -10.68
C TRP A 429 -25.67 8.26 -9.58
N PRO A 430 -24.72 7.32 -9.43
CA PRO A 430 -23.58 7.51 -8.52
C PRO A 430 -22.88 8.86 -8.69
N TYR A 431 -22.57 9.28 -9.93
CA TYR A 431 -21.96 10.60 -10.17
C TYR A 431 -22.88 11.76 -9.81
N VAL A 432 -24.15 11.70 -10.19
CA VAL A 432 -25.15 12.72 -9.82
C VAL A 432 -25.26 12.87 -8.31
N LEU A 433 -25.38 11.75 -7.58
CA LEU A 433 -25.54 11.74 -6.13
C LEU A 433 -24.31 12.28 -5.41
N ILE A 434 -23.09 11.98 -5.90
CA ILE A 434 -21.85 12.57 -5.36
C ILE A 434 -21.90 14.09 -5.47
N SER A 435 -22.23 14.64 -6.65
CA SER A 435 -22.30 16.09 -6.85
C SER A 435 -23.39 16.77 -6.01
N LEU A 436 -24.58 16.14 -5.90
CA LEU A 436 -25.68 16.65 -5.08
C LEU A 436 -25.34 16.63 -3.59
N THR A 437 -24.70 15.54 -3.13
CA THR A 437 -24.27 15.40 -1.73
C THR A 437 -23.27 16.50 -1.37
N GLU A 438 -22.23 16.69 -2.19
CA GLU A 438 -21.21 17.71 -1.95
C GLU A 438 -21.83 19.12 -1.93
N THR A 439 -22.68 19.43 -2.90
CA THR A 439 -23.37 20.75 -2.97
C THR A 439 -24.25 20.99 -1.74
N THR A 440 -24.94 19.94 -1.26
CA THR A 440 -25.82 20.02 -0.08
C THR A 440 -24.99 20.15 1.21
N ILE A 441 -23.87 19.44 1.34
CA ILE A 441 -22.91 19.61 2.45
C ILE A 441 -22.42 21.06 2.50
N GLN A 442 -21.99 21.63 1.38
CA GLN A 442 -21.51 23.02 1.33
C GLN A 442 -22.62 24.03 1.68
N THR A 443 -23.86 23.77 1.24
CA THR A 443 -25.04 24.58 1.60
C THR A 443 -25.28 24.54 3.11
N LEU A 444 -25.27 23.35 3.71
CA LEU A 444 -25.50 23.17 5.14
C LEU A 444 -24.34 23.77 5.97
N ILE A 445 -23.09 23.60 5.55
CA ILE A 445 -21.93 24.26 6.17
C ILE A 445 -22.09 25.78 6.15
N SER A 446 -22.49 26.36 5.02
CA SER A 446 -22.70 27.81 4.90
C SER A 446 -23.79 28.31 5.86
N LEU A 447 -24.90 27.56 5.97
CA LEU A 447 -25.97 27.85 6.93
C LEU A 447 -25.49 27.77 8.37
N LEU A 448 -24.75 26.72 8.74
CA LEU A 448 -24.22 26.54 10.10
C LEU A 448 -23.18 27.59 10.46
N LYS A 449 -22.30 27.98 9.54
CA LYS A 449 -21.33 29.08 9.74
C LYS A 449 -22.00 30.43 9.99
N SER A 450 -23.25 30.58 9.57
CA SER A 450 -24.04 31.78 9.86
C SER A 450 -24.70 31.78 11.25
N ILE A 451 -24.51 30.69 12.02
CA ILE A 451 -25.08 30.45 13.36
C ILE A 451 -23.94 30.22 14.38
N TYR A 452 -22.93 29.43 14.02
CA TYR A 452 -21.83 28.99 14.87
C TYR A 452 -20.46 29.38 14.28
N PRO A 453 -19.39 29.40 15.10
CA PRO A 453 -18.02 29.48 14.62
C PRO A 453 -17.69 28.35 13.63
N GLN A 454 -16.73 28.62 12.74
CA GLN A 454 -16.39 27.70 11.64
C GLN A 454 -16.01 26.29 12.10
N ASP A 455 -15.23 26.17 13.18
CA ASP A 455 -14.78 24.86 13.66
C ASP A 455 -15.95 24.03 14.19
N THR A 456 -16.83 24.65 14.99
CA THR A 456 -18.05 24.02 15.49
C THR A 456 -18.98 23.58 14.35
N ALA A 457 -19.15 24.41 13.32
CA ALA A 457 -19.95 24.05 12.15
C ALA A 457 -19.40 22.81 11.43
N ASN A 458 -18.08 22.72 11.26
CA ASN A 458 -17.44 21.56 10.64
C ASN A 458 -17.55 20.30 11.52
N GLU A 459 -17.41 20.44 12.85
CA GLU A 459 -17.57 19.34 13.80
C GLU A 459 -19.00 18.80 13.82
N LEU A 460 -20.01 19.68 13.80
CA LEU A 460 -21.41 19.28 13.72
C LEU A 460 -21.69 18.47 12.46
N ILE A 461 -21.23 18.92 11.29
CA ILE A 461 -21.40 18.19 10.03
C ILE A 461 -20.74 16.82 10.08
N LYS A 462 -19.51 16.73 10.62
CA LYS A 462 -18.79 15.47 10.78
C LYS A 462 -19.54 14.52 11.71
N LYS A 463 -20.05 15.04 12.83
CA LYS A 463 -20.84 14.28 13.81
C LYS A 463 -22.15 13.78 13.21
N TRP A 464 -22.94 14.67 12.60
CA TRP A 464 -24.22 14.34 11.99
C TRP A 464 -24.08 13.32 10.87
N SER A 465 -23.13 13.53 9.96
CA SER A 465 -22.91 12.61 8.83
C SER A 465 -22.38 11.24 9.28
N GLY A 466 -21.65 11.16 10.40
CA GLY A 466 -21.11 9.92 10.93
C GLY A 466 -22.08 9.11 11.79
N GLN A 467 -22.93 9.78 12.58
CA GLN A 467 -23.77 9.14 13.59
C GLN A 467 -25.27 9.17 13.28
N GLY A 468 -25.74 10.16 12.50
CA GLY A 468 -27.15 10.40 12.22
C GLY A 468 -27.73 9.66 11.01
N ILE A 469 -27.00 8.70 10.45
CA ILE A 469 -27.35 8.04 9.19
C ILE A 469 -27.41 6.52 9.37
N ASN A 470 -28.48 5.92 8.86
CA ASN A 470 -28.63 4.47 8.77
C ASN A 470 -28.03 3.98 7.44
N SER A 471 -26.72 3.70 7.43
CA SER A 471 -26.03 3.26 6.22
C SER A 471 -26.13 1.75 6.00
N GLU A 472 -26.29 1.34 4.74
CA GLU A 472 -26.20 -0.08 4.34
C GLU A 472 -24.84 -0.68 4.68
N THR A 473 -23.77 0.12 4.64
CA THR A 473 -22.43 -0.29 5.06
C THR A 473 -22.39 -0.63 6.56
N TYR A 474 -23.11 0.12 7.41
CA TYR A 474 -23.24 -0.21 8.82
C TYR A 474 -24.03 -1.51 9.01
N GLU A 475 -25.16 -1.68 8.33
CA GLU A 475 -25.95 -2.92 8.37
C GLU A 475 -25.09 -4.12 7.98
N MET A 476 -24.39 -4.03 6.84
CA MET A 476 -23.45 -5.05 6.39
C MET A 476 -22.42 -5.39 7.47
N GLY A 477 -21.82 -4.38 8.13
CA GLY A 477 -20.90 -4.59 9.24
C GLY A 477 -21.53 -5.33 10.43
N ARG A 478 -22.80 -5.06 10.75
CA ARG A 478 -23.55 -5.82 11.78
C ARG A 478 -23.75 -7.27 11.39
N TYR A 479 -24.18 -7.54 10.16
CA TYR A 479 -24.35 -8.90 9.66
C TYR A 479 -23.02 -9.65 9.60
N PHE A 480 -21.93 -8.98 9.22
CA PHE A 480 -20.60 -9.56 9.18
C PHE A 480 -20.12 -9.96 10.58
N LYS A 481 -20.18 -9.06 11.56
CA LYS A 481 -19.85 -9.38 12.96
C LYS A 481 -20.71 -10.51 13.52
N LYS A 482 -22.00 -10.54 13.17
CA LYS A 482 -22.90 -11.63 13.55
C LYS A 482 -22.46 -12.96 12.91
N ALA A 483 -22.04 -12.97 11.66
CA ALA A 483 -21.52 -14.16 10.98
C ALA A 483 -20.14 -14.62 11.50
N CYS A 484 -19.32 -13.69 12.00
CA CYS A 484 -18.09 -14.02 12.75
C CYS A 484 -18.41 -14.72 14.08
N ALA A 485 -19.41 -14.25 14.82
CA ALA A 485 -19.80 -14.81 16.11
C ALA A 485 -20.68 -16.07 16.01
N LYS A 486 -21.39 -16.24 14.89
CA LYS A 486 -22.35 -17.33 14.63
C LYS A 486 -22.11 -17.90 13.24
N PRO A 487 -21.27 -18.94 13.11
CA PRO A 487 -20.93 -19.54 11.81
C PRO A 487 -22.15 -19.96 10.98
N GLU A 488 -23.25 -20.36 11.61
CA GLU A 488 -24.50 -20.72 10.92
C GLU A 488 -25.14 -19.55 10.13
N MET A 489 -24.75 -18.31 10.41
CA MET A 489 -25.21 -17.11 9.70
C MET A 489 -24.34 -16.75 8.49
N ARG A 490 -23.18 -17.39 8.30
CA ARG A 490 -22.25 -17.10 7.19
C ARG A 490 -22.90 -17.27 5.81
N PRO A 491 -23.67 -18.32 5.51
CA PRO A 491 -24.34 -18.46 4.20
C PRO A 491 -25.30 -17.30 3.90
N LEU A 492 -26.08 -16.85 4.89
CA LEU A 492 -26.99 -15.72 4.73
C LEU A 492 -26.23 -14.41 4.45
N PHE A 493 -25.09 -14.21 5.13
CA PHE A 493 -24.22 -13.06 4.86
C PHE A 493 -23.67 -13.10 3.42
N LEU A 494 -23.15 -14.25 2.98
CA LEU A 494 -22.59 -14.41 1.63
C LEU A 494 -23.66 -14.26 0.54
N GLU A 495 -24.88 -14.74 0.78
CA GLU A 495 -25.99 -14.54 -0.15
C GLU A 495 -26.33 -13.04 -0.31
N ARG A 496 -26.37 -12.29 0.80
CA ARG A 496 -26.75 -10.88 0.79
C ARG A 496 -25.62 -9.93 0.36
N TYR A 497 -24.39 -10.20 0.81
CA TYR A 497 -23.26 -9.28 0.71
C TYR A 497 -22.02 -9.91 0.05
N GLY A 498 -22.06 -11.17 -0.38
CA GLY A 498 -20.91 -11.89 -0.93
C GLY A 498 -20.29 -11.29 -2.19
N HIS A 499 -20.97 -10.39 -2.90
CA HIS A 499 -20.41 -9.62 -4.04
C HIS A 499 -19.49 -8.47 -3.62
N ARG A 500 -19.42 -8.16 -2.32
CA ARG A 500 -18.59 -7.12 -1.72
C ARG A 500 -17.25 -7.71 -1.27
N GLY A 501 -16.29 -6.84 -0.96
CA GLY A 501 -15.03 -7.25 -0.37
C GLY A 501 -14.04 -6.09 -0.18
N PRO A 502 -12.90 -6.34 0.48
CA PRO A 502 -11.80 -5.38 0.52
C PRO A 502 -11.30 -5.07 -0.90
N GLY A 503 -11.03 -3.80 -1.20
CA GLY A 503 -10.50 -3.40 -2.53
C GLY A 503 -11.47 -3.65 -3.69
N GLU A 504 -12.78 -3.73 -3.42
CA GLU A 504 -13.83 -4.11 -4.38
C GLU A 504 -13.97 -3.24 -5.64
N LEU A 505 -13.35 -2.06 -5.65
CA LEU A 505 -13.29 -1.18 -6.83
C LEU A 505 -12.24 -1.61 -7.85
N ASP A 506 -11.34 -2.53 -7.50
CA ASP A 506 -10.46 -3.25 -8.42
C ASP A 506 -11.12 -4.58 -8.80
N LEU A 507 -11.17 -4.87 -10.11
CA LEU A 507 -11.68 -6.15 -10.61
C LEU A 507 -10.82 -7.32 -10.18
N SER A 508 -9.54 -7.13 -9.86
CA SER A 508 -8.64 -8.21 -9.41
C SER A 508 -8.86 -8.65 -7.97
N SER A 509 -9.48 -7.81 -7.13
CA SER A 509 -9.73 -8.14 -5.72
C SER A 509 -10.79 -9.23 -5.58
N LYS A 510 -10.55 -10.23 -4.73
CA LYS A 510 -11.54 -11.28 -4.43
C LYS A 510 -12.74 -10.72 -3.68
N ARG A 511 -13.93 -11.24 -3.97
CA ARG A 511 -15.16 -10.95 -3.21
C ARG A 511 -15.32 -11.93 -2.06
N TRP A 512 -16.11 -11.59 -1.04
CA TRP A 512 -16.34 -12.49 0.09
C TRP A 512 -16.92 -13.84 -0.31
N SER A 513 -17.74 -13.89 -1.37
CA SER A 513 -18.24 -15.15 -1.94
C SER A 513 -17.14 -16.05 -2.52
N GLU A 514 -16.03 -15.46 -2.99
CA GLU A 514 -14.87 -16.19 -3.50
C GLU A 514 -13.91 -16.62 -2.38
N ILE A 515 -13.80 -15.79 -1.32
CA ILE A 515 -12.95 -16.07 -0.15
C ILE A 515 -13.59 -17.16 0.73
N GLY A 516 -14.92 -17.19 0.81
CA GLY A 516 -15.65 -18.19 1.59
C GLY A 516 -15.42 -18.06 3.09
N GLU A 517 -15.11 -19.17 3.75
CA GLU A 517 -14.94 -19.24 5.21
C GLU A 517 -13.77 -18.40 5.72
N ASP A 518 -12.70 -18.27 4.93
CA ASP A 518 -11.52 -17.47 5.28
C ASP A 518 -11.81 -15.96 5.36
N ALA A 519 -13.00 -15.51 4.93
CA ALA A 519 -13.41 -14.12 5.05
C ALA A 519 -13.76 -13.73 6.49
N PHE A 520 -14.09 -14.70 7.33
CA PHE A 520 -14.59 -14.47 8.70
C PHE A 520 -13.50 -14.78 9.72
N TYR A 521 -13.44 -13.96 10.77
CA TYR A 521 -12.59 -14.20 11.93
C TYR A 521 -13.44 -14.73 13.09
N ASP A 522 -12.82 -15.43 14.04
CA ASP A 522 -13.52 -15.93 15.22
C ASP A 522 -13.80 -14.79 16.20
N LEU A 523 -15.07 -14.64 16.58
CA LEU A 523 -15.53 -13.64 17.53
C LEU A 523 -16.34 -14.33 18.63
N SER A 524 -15.99 -14.10 19.91
CA SER A 524 -16.75 -14.68 21.02
C SER A 524 -18.16 -14.08 21.11
N LEU A 525 -19.14 -14.86 21.58
CA LEU A 525 -20.51 -14.36 21.79
C LEU A 525 -20.55 -13.23 22.82
N GLU A 526 -19.69 -13.27 23.84
CA GLU A 526 -19.60 -12.22 24.85
C GLU A 526 -19.10 -10.90 24.26
N ASP A 527 -18.07 -10.93 23.41
CA ASP A 527 -17.55 -9.73 22.76
C ASP A 527 -18.53 -9.17 21.73
N TYR A 528 -19.27 -10.05 21.04
CA TYR A 528 -20.36 -9.65 20.17
C TYR A 528 -21.46 -8.90 20.94
N GLU A 529 -21.95 -9.45 22.05
CA GLU A 529 -23.00 -8.80 22.86
C GLU A 529 -22.52 -7.47 23.48
N LYS A 530 -21.27 -7.39 23.95
CA LYS A 530 -20.66 -6.12 24.40
C LYS A 530 -20.64 -5.08 23.27
N SER A 531 -20.30 -5.49 22.05
CA SER A 531 -20.25 -4.58 20.88
C SER A 531 -21.63 -4.07 20.44
N LYS A 532 -22.71 -4.77 20.83
CA LYS A 532 -24.09 -4.39 20.53
C LYS A 532 -24.61 -3.35 21.52
N MET A 533 -24.13 -3.35 22.76
CA MET A 533 -24.54 -2.42 23.82
C MET A 533 -23.90 -1.03 23.70
N SER A 534 -22.87 -0.85 22.86
CA SER A 534 -22.06 0.36 22.82
C SER A 534 -22.57 1.49 21.91
N ARG A 535 -23.81 1.44 21.40
CA ARG A 535 -24.33 2.47 20.49
C ARG A 535 -25.59 3.13 21.04
N GLU A 536 -25.49 4.43 21.31
CA GLU A 536 -26.63 5.33 21.45
C GLU A 536 -27.07 5.77 20.05
N ASP A 537 -28.36 5.64 19.74
CA ASP A 537 -28.94 6.22 18.52
C ASP A 537 -28.89 7.75 18.66
N TYR A 538 -28.15 8.39 17.74
CA TYR A 538 -27.95 9.83 17.76
C TYR A 538 -29.02 10.55 16.95
N ASP A 539 -29.94 11.24 17.62
CA ASP A 539 -30.99 12.00 16.96
C ASP A 539 -30.54 13.42 16.60
N VAL A 540 -30.07 13.55 15.36
CA VAL A 540 -29.67 14.84 14.78
C VAL A 540 -30.85 15.81 14.66
N GLU A 541 -32.06 15.32 14.40
CA GLU A 541 -33.22 16.19 14.22
C GLU A 541 -33.62 16.84 15.55
N ALA A 542 -33.60 16.07 16.65
CA ALA A 542 -33.80 16.60 17.99
C ALA A 542 -32.76 17.68 18.38
N GLU A 543 -31.46 17.44 18.10
CA GLU A 543 -30.41 18.45 18.33
C GLU A 543 -30.64 19.73 17.51
N ILE A 544 -31.09 19.61 16.26
CA ILE A 544 -31.42 20.77 15.42
C ILE A 544 -32.62 21.54 16.00
N GLU A 545 -33.62 20.84 16.54
CA GLU A 545 -34.81 21.47 17.14
C GLU A 545 -34.47 22.30 18.39
N GLU A 546 -33.47 21.90 19.16
CA GLU A 546 -32.94 22.59 20.34
C GLU A 546 -32.13 23.86 20.00
N MET A 547 -31.80 24.09 18.73
CA MET A 547 -31.01 25.26 18.33
C MET A 547 -31.76 26.57 18.61
N LYS A 548 -31.06 27.50 19.27
CA LYS A 548 -31.57 28.85 19.61
C LYS A 548 -31.45 29.83 18.44
N THR A 549 -32.01 29.48 17.27
CA THR A 549 -31.99 30.33 16.06
C THR A 549 -33.28 30.20 15.25
N PHE A 550 -33.65 31.29 14.56
CA PHE A 550 -34.77 31.28 13.61
C PHE A 550 -34.48 30.47 12.34
N LYS A 551 -33.20 30.19 12.05
CA LYS A 551 -32.75 29.45 10.86
C LYS A 551 -32.90 27.92 10.99
N LYS A 552 -33.30 27.42 12.17
CA LYS A 552 -33.34 25.97 12.45
C LYS A 552 -34.24 25.18 11.51
N SER A 553 -35.34 25.77 11.03
CA SER A 553 -36.23 25.13 10.04
C SER A 553 -35.52 24.87 8.71
N ILE A 554 -34.70 25.80 8.25
CA ILE A 554 -33.90 25.67 7.02
C ILE A 554 -32.79 24.63 7.22
N VAL A 555 -32.11 24.68 8.37
CA VAL A 555 -31.09 23.69 8.74
C VAL A 555 -31.68 22.27 8.77
N LEU A 556 -32.87 22.11 9.35
CA LEU A 556 -33.58 20.84 9.42
C LEU A 556 -33.97 20.32 8.03
N GLU A 557 -34.49 21.19 7.15
CA GLU A 557 -34.85 20.79 5.80
C GLU A 557 -33.62 20.38 4.97
N GLU A 558 -32.54 21.17 5.01
CA GLU A 558 -31.29 20.84 4.32
C GLU A 558 -30.65 19.57 4.89
N TRP A 559 -30.70 19.36 6.21
CA TRP A 559 -30.27 18.11 6.84
C TRP A 559 -31.07 16.90 6.33
N ARG A 560 -32.41 16.99 6.25
CA ARG A 560 -33.25 15.89 5.72
C ARG A 560 -32.92 15.55 4.27
N ILE A 561 -32.64 16.56 3.44
CA ILE A 561 -32.17 16.35 2.07
C ILE A 561 -30.81 15.64 2.08
N LEU A 562 -29.85 16.13 2.87
CA LEU A 562 -28.52 15.55 2.98
C LEU A 562 -28.56 14.10 3.46
N LYS A 563 -29.34 13.81 4.51
CA LYS A 563 -29.57 12.46 5.04
C LYS A 563 -30.10 11.54 3.95
N SER A 564 -31.11 11.98 3.20
CA SER A 564 -31.70 11.21 2.09
C SER A 564 -30.68 10.94 0.98
N LEU A 565 -29.85 11.92 0.62
CA LEU A 565 -28.80 11.77 -0.39
C LEU A 565 -27.72 10.78 0.05
N LEU A 566 -27.27 10.86 1.30
CA LEU A 566 -26.24 10.00 1.85
C LEU A 566 -26.72 8.54 1.95
N GLU A 567 -27.94 8.30 2.45
CA GLU A 567 -28.54 6.97 2.49
C GLU A 567 -28.75 6.39 1.08
N LEU A 568 -29.20 7.21 0.13
CA LEU A 568 -29.42 6.79 -1.24
C LEU A 568 -28.10 6.48 -1.95
N ARG A 569 -27.05 7.29 -1.74
CA ARG A 569 -25.70 7.05 -2.27
C ARG A 569 -25.15 5.70 -1.81
N GLU A 570 -25.32 5.36 -0.53
CA GLU A 570 -24.91 4.06 0.00
C GLU A 570 -25.68 2.90 -0.66
N LYS A 571 -27.01 3.03 -0.82
CA LYS A 571 -27.83 2.02 -1.51
C LYS A 571 -27.41 1.84 -2.97
N TRP A 572 -27.10 2.92 -3.68
CA TRP A 572 -26.55 2.86 -5.04
C TRP A 572 -25.18 2.19 -5.08
N LYS A 573 -24.28 2.48 -4.12
CA LYS A 573 -22.99 1.79 -3.99
C LYS A 573 -23.20 0.28 -3.80
N MET A 574 -24.11 -0.14 -2.92
CA MET A 574 -24.44 -1.57 -2.76
C MET A 574 -24.90 -2.21 -4.07
N ALA A 575 -25.74 -1.48 -4.82
CA ALA A 575 -26.41 -1.99 -5.98
C ALA A 575 -25.52 -2.06 -7.22
N LEU A 576 -24.65 -1.06 -7.45
CA LEU A 576 -23.74 -1.01 -8.59
C LEU A 576 -22.61 -2.05 -8.49
N LEU A 577 -22.19 -2.41 -7.28
CA LEU A 577 -21.10 -3.38 -7.08
C LEU A 577 -21.51 -4.81 -7.44
N LYS A 578 -22.82 -5.09 -7.48
CA LYS A 578 -23.34 -6.39 -7.91
C LYS A 578 -23.05 -6.68 -9.39
N PRO A 579 -23.50 -5.88 -10.38
CA PRO A 579 -23.13 -6.09 -11.78
C PRO A 579 -21.61 -6.00 -12.00
N TYR A 580 -20.90 -5.15 -11.24
CA TYR A 580 -19.44 -5.09 -11.27
C TYR A 580 -18.77 -6.42 -10.85
N CYS A 581 -19.29 -7.06 -9.80
CA CYS A 581 -18.89 -8.41 -9.41
C CYS A 581 -19.17 -9.46 -10.50
N HIS A 582 -20.28 -9.34 -11.23
CA HIS A 582 -20.57 -10.25 -12.33
C HIS A 582 -19.65 -10.06 -13.54
N ILE A 583 -19.16 -8.85 -13.80
CA ILE A 583 -18.08 -8.62 -14.78
C ILE A 583 -16.85 -9.46 -14.39
N ARG A 584 -16.45 -9.39 -13.11
CA ARG A 584 -15.35 -10.22 -12.57
C ARG A 584 -15.60 -11.71 -12.78
N PHE A 585 -16.77 -12.23 -12.40
CA PHE A 585 -17.09 -13.66 -12.54
C PHE A 585 -17.07 -14.14 -13.99
N LEU A 586 -17.57 -13.34 -14.94
CA LEU A 586 -17.51 -13.67 -16.36
C LEU A 586 -16.06 -13.74 -16.86
N LEU A 587 -15.21 -12.81 -16.40
CA LEU A 587 -13.79 -12.76 -16.77
C LEU A 587 -12.99 -13.90 -16.15
N LEU A 588 -13.25 -14.29 -14.90
CA LEU A 588 -12.60 -15.45 -14.29
C LEU A 588 -12.98 -16.76 -15.01
N GLU A 589 -14.23 -16.91 -15.43
CA GLU A 589 -14.62 -18.05 -16.26
C GLU A 589 -13.93 -18.01 -17.64
N LYS A 590 -13.71 -16.82 -18.21
CA LYS A 590 -12.92 -16.66 -19.43
C LYS A 590 -11.46 -17.03 -19.22
N GLU A 591 -10.84 -16.57 -18.13
CA GLU A 591 -9.46 -16.88 -17.73
C GLU A 591 -9.24 -18.39 -17.65
N ARG A 592 -10.16 -19.09 -16.99
CA ARG A 592 -10.16 -20.56 -16.85
C ARG A 592 -10.15 -21.26 -18.21
N ARG A 593 -10.92 -20.76 -19.19
CA ARG A 593 -11.00 -21.35 -20.54
C ARG A 593 -9.76 -21.06 -21.39
N LEU A 594 -9.12 -19.93 -21.16
CA LEU A 594 -7.89 -19.52 -21.85
C LEU A 594 -6.63 -20.20 -21.30
N GLY A 595 -6.72 -20.89 -20.14
CA GLY A 595 -5.56 -21.60 -19.56
C GLY A 595 -4.46 -20.65 -19.08
N ILE A 596 -4.86 -19.49 -18.54
CA ILE A 596 -3.96 -18.55 -17.89
C ILE A 596 -3.61 -19.11 -16.50
N GLU A 597 -2.32 -19.15 -16.14
CA GLU A 597 -1.79 -19.98 -15.04
C GLU A 597 -2.16 -19.46 -13.64
N ASN A 598 -2.09 -18.14 -13.42
CA ASN A 598 -2.38 -17.56 -12.11
C ASN A 598 -3.77 -16.91 -12.11
N GLU A 599 -4.45 -17.03 -10.97
CA GLU A 599 -5.76 -16.41 -10.75
C GLU A 599 -5.66 -14.88 -10.82
N SER A 600 -6.59 -14.23 -11.52
CA SER A 600 -6.68 -12.78 -11.69
C SER A 600 -5.65 -12.15 -12.64
N ASP A 601 -5.00 -12.95 -13.48
CA ASP A 601 -4.07 -12.49 -14.51
C ASP A 601 -4.80 -11.85 -15.71
N ILE A 602 -6.02 -12.28 -15.98
CA ILE A 602 -6.84 -11.74 -17.08
C ILE A 602 -7.12 -10.25 -16.94
N PHE A 603 -7.17 -9.71 -15.72
CA PHE A 603 -7.45 -8.29 -15.48
C PHE A 603 -6.27 -7.38 -15.91
N TRP A 604 -5.09 -7.95 -16.14
CA TRP A 604 -3.93 -7.23 -16.67
C TRP A 604 -3.97 -7.04 -18.19
N LEU A 605 -5.00 -7.57 -18.86
CA LEU A 605 -5.28 -7.38 -20.27
C LEU A 605 -6.40 -6.34 -20.47
N SER A 606 -6.37 -5.63 -21.60
CA SER A 606 -7.49 -4.79 -22.03
C SER A 606 -8.68 -5.64 -22.47
N LEU A 607 -9.86 -5.03 -22.60
CA LEU A 607 -11.04 -5.78 -23.06
C LEU A 607 -10.86 -6.35 -24.47
N GLU A 608 -10.14 -5.63 -25.33
CA GLU A 608 -9.79 -6.06 -26.69
C GLU A 608 -8.82 -7.25 -26.67
N GLU A 609 -7.78 -7.20 -25.82
CA GLU A 609 -6.80 -8.27 -25.62
C GLU A 609 -7.45 -9.54 -25.02
N VAL A 610 -8.40 -9.39 -24.09
CA VAL A 610 -9.19 -10.52 -23.57
C VAL A 610 -10.03 -11.19 -24.66
N THR A 611 -10.54 -10.41 -25.61
CA THR A 611 -11.37 -10.92 -26.71
C THR A 611 -10.52 -11.65 -27.74
N HIS A 612 -9.31 -11.16 -28.02
CA HIS A 612 -8.37 -11.69 -29.01
C HIS A 612 -7.11 -12.26 -28.35
N PHE A 613 -7.29 -13.07 -27.31
CA PHE A 613 -6.17 -13.60 -26.52
C PHE A 613 -5.22 -14.47 -27.35
N GLU A 614 -3.92 -14.22 -27.20
CA GLU A 614 -2.84 -15.03 -27.76
C GLU A 614 -1.88 -15.49 -26.65
N GLU A 615 -1.22 -16.63 -26.84
CA GLU A 615 -0.31 -17.20 -25.85
C GLU A 615 0.89 -16.28 -25.54
N SER A 616 1.28 -15.45 -26.51
CA SER A 616 2.31 -14.40 -26.36
C SER A 616 1.96 -13.37 -25.28
N MET A 617 0.67 -13.15 -25.00
CA MET A 617 0.18 -12.20 -24.01
C MET A 617 0.46 -12.62 -22.57
N LYS A 618 0.81 -13.89 -22.31
CA LYS A 618 1.29 -14.32 -20.98
C LYS A 618 2.57 -13.58 -20.57
N THR A 619 3.45 -13.29 -21.52
CA THR A 619 4.64 -12.47 -21.30
C THR A 619 4.26 -11.02 -21.00
N LEU A 620 3.31 -10.47 -21.77
CA LEU A 620 2.79 -9.11 -21.57
C LEU A 620 2.20 -8.91 -20.17
N ILE A 621 1.45 -9.89 -19.65
CA ILE A 621 0.91 -9.87 -18.27
C ILE A 621 2.05 -9.76 -17.25
N ARG A 622 3.10 -10.59 -17.39
CA ARG A 622 4.26 -10.57 -16.50
C ARG A 622 4.99 -9.23 -16.54
N GLU A 623 5.17 -8.66 -17.73
CA GLU A 623 5.78 -7.33 -17.92
C GLU A 623 4.96 -6.22 -17.27
N ARG A 624 3.64 -6.18 -17.50
CA ARG A 624 2.73 -5.18 -16.90
C ARG A 624 2.68 -5.26 -15.37
N LYS A 625 2.67 -6.47 -14.82
CA LYS A 625 2.75 -6.68 -13.37
C LYS A 625 4.06 -6.16 -12.78
N ALA A 626 5.19 -6.46 -13.44
CA ALA A 626 6.50 -5.99 -13.00
C ALA A 626 6.62 -4.46 -13.08
N GLU A 627 6.12 -3.85 -14.16
CA GLU A 627 6.06 -2.40 -14.33
C GLU A 627 5.17 -1.76 -13.25
N ALA A 628 3.96 -2.29 -13.01
CA ALA A 628 3.06 -1.80 -11.97
C ALA A 628 3.64 -1.94 -10.55
N ALA A 629 4.30 -3.06 -10.24
CA ALA A 629 5.00 -3.24 -8.97
C ALA A 629 6.12 -2.20 -8.79
N SER A 630 6.84 -1.88 -9.86
CA SER A 630 7.89 -0.84 -9.86
C SER A 630 7.32 0.56 -9.69
N LEU A 631 6.18 0.85 -10.32
CA LEU A 631 5.50 2.15 -10.25
C LEU A 631 4.95 2.49 -8.87
N LYS A 632 4.62 1.48 -8.04
CA LYS A 632 4.19 1.68 -6.64
C LYS A 632 5.20 2.49 -5.80
N ASN A 633 6.49 2.47 -6.18
CA ASN A 633 7.55 3.22 -5.51
C ASN A 633 7.49 4.75 -5.77
N PHE A 634 6.61 5.21 -6.66
CA PHE A 634 6.38 6.63 -6.94
C PHE A 634 5.07 7.06 -6.28
N ASN A 635 5.17 7.68 -5.10
CA ASN A 635 3.98 8.11 -4.35
C ASN A 635 3.86 9.64 -4.37
N PHE A 636 3.23 10.17 -5.43
CA PHE A 636 2.91 11.59 -5.51
C PHE A 636 1.75 11.97 -4.57
N SER A 637 1.68 13.25 -4.22
CA SER A 637 0.55 13.79 -3.45
C SER A 637 -0.78 13.53 -4.13
N THR A 638 -1.84 13.58 -3.33
CA THR A 638 -3.21 13.34 -3.80
C THR A 638 -3.64 14.35 -4.87
N VAL A 639 -3.04 15.54 -4.86
CA VAL A 639 -3.04 16.43 -6.01
C VAL A 639 -1.62 16.57 -6.51
N ALA A 640 -1.38 16.39 -7.81
CA ALA A 640 -0.06 16.51 -8.42
C ALA A 640 -0.13 17.37 -9.69
N SER A 641 0.90 18.19 -9.94
CA SER A 641 1.07 18.86 -11.24
C SER A 641 2.20 18.25 -12.05
N LEU A 642 2.15 18.37 -13.38
CA LEU A 642 3.23 17.88 -14.25
C LEU A 642 4.56 18.59 -13.96
N SER A 643 4.52 19.89 -13.66
CA SER A 643 5.70 20.63 -13.23
C SER A 643 6.29 20.04 -11.94
N GLU A 644 5.47 19.74 -10.93
CA GLU A 644 5.91 19.16 -9.67
C GLU A 644 6.52 17.76 -9.88
N ILE A 645 5.87 16.92 -10.68
CA ILE A 645 6.40 15.59 -11.05
C ILE A 645 7.73 15.72 -11.79
N LYS A 646 7.83 16.66 -12.73
CA LYS A 646 9.06 16.92 -13.50
C LYS A 646 10.20 17.33 -12.57
N ASP A 647 9.96 18.30 -11.70
CA ASP A 647 10.96 18.82 -10.78
C ASP A 647 11.44 17.74 -9.80
N VAL A 648 10.52 16.85 -9.40
CA VAL A 648 10.78 15.68 -8.56
C VAL A 648 11.64 14.65 -9.29
N ILE A 649 11.26 14.23 -10.49
CA ILE A 649 11.94 13.16 -11.24
C ILE A 649 13.30 13.61 -11.78
N ASN A 650 13.42 14.88 -12.20
CA ASN A 650 14.68 15.44 -12.70
C ASN A 650 15.60 15.94 -11.57
N GLY A 651 15.10 16.02 -10.33
CA GLY A 651 15.84 16.54 -9.18
C GLY A 651 16.02 18.07 -9.19
N GLU A 652 15.28 18.79 -10.04
CA GLU A 652 15.49 20.22 -10.36
C GLU A 652 14.86 21.21 -9.37
N ILE A 653 14.25 20.76 -8.26
CA ILE A 653 13.79 21.69 -7.20
C ILE A 653 15.03 22.35 -6.55
N LYS A 654 15.40 23.56 -6.98
CA LYS A 654 16.32 24.48 -6.31
C LYS A 654 15.57 25.23 -5.21
N VAL A 655 15.79 24.84 -3.95
CA VAL A 655 15.40 25.64 -2.77
C VAL A 655 16.60 25.65 -1.83
N ASP A 656 16.94 26.83 -1.28
CA ASP A 656 18.07 27.08 -0.38
C ASP A 656 18.06 26.26 0.95
N ASN A 657 16.98 25.50 1.22
CA ASN A 657 16.77 24.70 2.44
C ASN A 657 16.68 23.19 2.17
N SER A 658 17.43 22.65 1.20
CA SER A 658 17.53 21.20 1.02
C SER A 658 18.42 20.58 2.10
N LEU A 659 17.92 19.56 2.80
CA LEU A 659 18.74 18.67 3.62
C LEU A 659 19.19 17.49 2.76
N SER A 660 20.45 17.12 2.86
CA SER A 660 21.01 15.94 2.20
C SER A 660 21.43 14.90 3.23
N GLY A 661 21.17 13.65 2.88
CA GLY A 661 21.57 12.44 3.58
C GLY A 661 21.89 11.35 2.56
N GLU A 662 21.87 10.09 2.99
CA GLU A 662 22.04 8.93 2.12
C GLU A 662 20.68 8.28 1.83
N GLY A 663 20.38 8.05 0.56
CA GLY A 663 19.19 7.30 0.15
C GLY A 663 19.34 5.82 0.50
N ILE A 664 18.49 5.32 1.39
CA ILE A 664 18.54 3.93 1.87
C ILE A 664 17.40 3.06 1.32
N SER A 665 16.25 3.63 0.98
CA SER A 665 15.19 2.92 0.26
C SER A 665 14.65 3.80 -0.86
N ALA A 666 14.57 3.23 -2.06
CA ALA A 666 14.22 3.96 -3.26
C ALA A 666 12.77 4.45 -3.25
N GLY A 667 12.53 5.52 -3.98
CA GLY A 667 11.21 6.09 -4.18
C GLY A 667 11.13 7.55 -3.76
N ILE A 668 10.03 8.19 -4.11
CA ILE A 668 9.83 9.61 -3.88
C ILE A 668 8.42 9.82 -3.33
N VAL A 669 8.34 10.56 -2.23
CA VAL A 669 7.07 10.85 -1.57
C VAL A 669 7.04 12.28 -1.04
N LYS A 670 5.86 12.89 -1.15
CA LYS A 670 5.50 14.13 -0.44
C LYS A 670 4.59 13.79 0.72
N GLY A 671 4.89 14.35 1.87
CA GLY A 671 4.16 14.04 3.07
C GLY A 671 4.43 14.99 4.22
N GLU A 672 3.65 14.81 5.28
CA GLU A 672 3.75 15.61 6.49
C GLU A 672 4.67 14.91 7.50
N ILE A 673 5.62 15.65 8.07
CA ILE A 673 6.57 15.14 9.04
C ILE A 673 5.85 14.74 10.33
N VAL A 674 6.10 13.50 10.76
CA VAL A 674 5.71 12.98 12.07
C VAL A 674 6.99 12.59 12.79
N VAL A 675 7.38 13.38 13.79
CA VAL A 675 8.54 13.05 14.63
C VAL A 675 8.11 12.05 15.69
N ILE A 676 8.75 10.88 15.70
CA ILE A 676 8.53 9.84 16.71
C ILE A 676 9.87 9.61 17.39
N ASN A 677 9.86 9.58 18.73
CA ASN A 677 11.07 9.32 19.51
C ASN A 677 11.06 7.92 20.14
N ASN A 678 9.87 7.40 20.46
CA ASN A 678 9.70 6.06 21.01
C ASN A 678 8.70 5.28 20.14
N PRO A 679 9.06 4.09 19.64
CA PRO A 679 8.16 3.29 18.80
C PRO A 679 6.87 2.92 19.52
N GLY A 680 6.83 2.84 20.86
CA GLY A 680 5.64 2.51 21.64
C GLY A 680 4.52 3.56 21.57
N ASP A 681 4.85 4.81 21.25
CA ASP A 681 3.89 5.92 21.28
C ASP A 681 2.99 5.97 20.02
N TRP A 682 3.28 5.14 19.02
CA TRP A 682 2.65 5.14 17.69
C TRP A 682 1.12 5.06 17.70
N LYS A 683 0.52 4.45 18.73
CA LYS A 683 -0.94 4.33 18.91
C LYS A 683 -1.60 5.64 19.30
N SER A 684 -0.87 6.55 19.93
CA SER A 684 -1.34 7.86 20.38
C SER A 684 -1.11 8.96 19.35
N VAL A 685 -0.33 8.68 18.31
CA VAL A 685 -0.02 9.61 17.23
C VAL A 685 -1.25 9.82 16.35
N ASN A 686 -1.58 11.09 16.08
CA ASN A 686 -2.56 11.44 15.05
C ASN A 686 -1.86 11.42 13.69
N TRP A 687 -2.12 10.40 12.89
CA TRP A 687 -1.44 10.18 11.62
C TRP A 687 -2.02 11.06 10.50
N PRO A 688 -1.23 11.96 9.89
CA PRO A 688 -1.65 12.72 8.72
C PRO A 688 -1.71 11.84 7.46
N ASN A 689 -2.27 12.40 6.38
CA ASN A 689 -2.22 11.75 5.07
C ASN A 689 -0.77 11.76 4.54
N ASN A 690 -0.26 10.60 4.12
CA ASN A 690 1.14 10.38 3.72
C ASN A 690 2.16 10.81 4.80
N PRO A 691 2.20 10.17 5.99
CA PRO A 691 3.10 10.57 7.06
C PRO A 691 4.55 10.23 6.72
N ILE A 692 5.45 11.19 6.90
CA ILE A 692 6.90 11.00 6.79
C ILE A 692 7.46 10.90 8.20
N VAL A 693 7.83 9.69 8.61
CA VAL A 693 8.31 9.41 9.96
C VAL A 693 9.75 9.87 10.08
N VAL A 694 10.01 10.71 11.08
CA VAL A 694 11.36 11.12 11.46
C VAL A 694 11.71 10.46 12.78
N ALA A 695 12.85 9.78 12.82
CA ALA A 695 13.38 9.16 14.04
C ALA A 695 14.89 9.33 14.13
N GLN A 696 15.46 9.20 15.33
CA GLN A 696 16.91 9.23 15.50
C GLN A 696 17.56 7.96 14.92
N SER A 697 17.01 6.80 15.26
CA SER A 697 17.38 5.48 14.76
C SER A 697 16.16 4.57 14.88
N THR A 698 16.14 3.47 14.13
CA THR A 698 15.03 2.51 14.19
C THR A 698 15.56 1.12 14.48
N ASP A 699 14.75 0.36 15.20
CA ASP A 699 14.97 -1.05 15.53
C ASP A 699 13.69 -1.84 15.17
N PRO A 700 13.68 -3.17 15.32
CA PRO A 700 12.51 -3.99 15.01
C PRO A 700 11.20 -3.57 15.68
N GLY A 701 11.24 -2.92 16.84
CA GLY A 701 10.07 -2.35 17.52
C GLY A 701 9.35 -1.26 16.71
N TRP A 702 10.00 -0.66 15.71
CA TRP A 702 9.45 0.37 14.82
C TRP A 702 8.59 -0.19 13.68
N THR A 703 8.52 -1.50 13.52
CA THR A 703 7.76 -2.12 12.42
C THR A 703 6.28 -1.71 12.39
N PRO A 704 5.55 -1.61 13.52
CA PRO A 704 4.19 -1.08 13.52
C PRO A 704 4.11 0.38 13.02
N VAL A 705 5.12 1.20 13.33
CA VAL A 705 5.25 2.58 12.82
C VAL A 705 5.45 2.59 11.31
N PHE A 706 6.28 1.68 10.77
CA PHE A 706 6.52 1.59 9.33
C PHE A 706 5.25 1.21 8.55
N THR A 707 4.35 0.41 9.12
CA THR A 707 3.05 0.11 8.49
C THR A 707 2.15 1.33 8.30
N LYS A 708 2.46 2.44 8.98
CA LYS A 708 1.76 3.73 8.83
C LYS A 708 2.54 4.73 7.98
N ALA A 709 3.86 4.61 7.95
CA ALA A 709 4.75 5.53 7.25
C ALA A 709 4.57 5.46 5.73
N SER A 710 4.56 6.62 5.09
CA SER A 710 4.70 6.74 3.63
C SER A 710 6.11 7.14 3.20
N GLY A 711 6.92 7.59 4.14
CA GLY A 711 8.34 7.89 3.97
C GLY A 711 9.07 7.88 5.32
N ILE A 712 10.38 7.65 5.32
CA ILE A 712 11.18 7.58 6.55
C ILE A 712 12.43 8.44 6.42
N ILE A 713 12.71 9.22 7.46
CA ILE A 713 13.98 9.94 7.63
C ILE A 713 14.58 9.51 8.96
N VAL A 714 15.80 8.98 8.92
CA VAL A 714 16.55 8.63 10.13
C VAL A 714 17.85 9.42 10.22
N GLU A 715 18.27 9.74 11.44
CA GLU A 715 19.58 10.38 11.64
C GLU A 715 20.69 9.36 11.45
N ARG A 716 20.54 8.17 12.04
CA ARG A 716 21.50 7.07 12.00
C ARG A 716 20.89 5.85 11.32
N GLY A 717 21.64 5.27 10.40
CA GLY A 717 21.27 4.05 9.69
C GLY A 717 22.05 3.92 8.38
N GLY A 718 22.69 2.79 8.15
CA GLY A 718 23.30 2.48 6.86
C GLY A 718 22.28 1.96 5.85
N VAL A 719 22.76 1.75 4.63
CA VAL A 719 22.05 1.04 3.54
C VAL A 719 21.61 -0.37 3.99
N LEU A 720 22.22 -0.92 5.03
CA LEU A 720 21.93 -2.25 5.56
C LEU A 720 21.26 -2.24 6.93
N SER A 721 20.93 -1.05 7.45
CA SER A 721 20.22 -0.96 8.71
C SER A 721 18.85 -1.63 8.62
N HIS A 722 18.32 -2.06 9.77
CA HIS A 722 16.93 -2.50 9.90
C HIS A 722 15.94 -1.56 9.19
N CYS A 723 16.13 -0.24 9.32
CA CYS A 723 15.37 0.76 8.60
C CYS A 723 15.38 0.52 7.09
N ALA A 724 16.56 0.34 6.51
CA ALA A 724 16.74 0.24 5.07
C ALA A 724 16.16 -1.06 4.51
N ILE A 725 16.32 -2.17 5.23
CA ILE A 725 15.81 -3.47 4.82
C ILE A 725 14.28 -3.46 4.83
N VAL A 726 13.67 -3.11 5.96
CA VAL A 726 12.20 -3.14 6.09
C VAL A 726 11.54 -2.07 5.21
N ALA A 727 12.15 -0.88 5.08
CA ALA A 727 11.63 0.14 4.19
C ALA A 727 11.64 -0.32 2.71
N ARG A 728 12.67 -1.05 2.25
CA ARG A 728 12.69 -1.60 0.88
C ARG A 728 11.63 -2.67 0.66
N GLU A 729 11.49 -3.59 1.61
CA GLU A 729 10.47 -4.65 1.55
C GLU A 729 9.06 -4.08 1.51
N MET A 730 8.81 -3.03 2.29
CA MET A 730 7.52 -2.33 2.32
C MET A 730 7.36 -1.31 1.18
N GLY A 731 8.38 -1.09 0.34
CA GLY A 731 8.37 -0.08 -0.72
C GLY A 731 8.26 1.37 -0.22
N ILE A 732 8.72 1.63 1.00
CA ILE A 732 8.71 2.95 1.65
C ILE A 732 10.01 3.68 1.32
N PRO A 733 9.97 4.89 0.71
CA PRO A 733 11.15 5.72 0.51
C PRO A 733 11.81 6.08 1.84
N ALA A 734 13.11 5.89 1.95
CA ALA A 734 13.82 6.15 3.19
C ALA A 734 15.19 6.82 2.98
N ILE A 735 15.52 7.75 3.87
CA ILE A 735 16.76 8.52 3.87
C ILE A 735 17.41 8.43 5.24
N SER A 736 18.72 8.24 5.29
CA SER A 736 19.51 8.27 6.52
C SER A 736 20.57 9.36 6.52
N GLY A 737 21.30 9.54 7.62
CA GLY A 737 22.48 10.41 7.66
C GLY A 737 22.17 11.91 7.74
N ILE A 738 20.93 12.29 8.04
CA ILE A 738 20.57 13.69 8.29
C ILE A 738 20.78 14.00 9.77
N ASN A 739 21.92 14.63 10.08
CA ASN A 739 22.31 14.98 11.45
C ASN A 739 21.21 15.75 12.19
N GLN A 740 20.87 15.26 13.39
CA GLN A 740 19.83 15.80 14.28
C GLN A 740 18.46 15.98 13.61
N CYS A 741 18.07 15.13 12.65
CA CYS A 741 16.80 15.28 11.93
C CYS A 741 15.59 15.35 12.88
N HIS A 742 15.56 14.52 13.92
CA HIS A 742 14.51 14.48 14.94
C HIS A 742 14.41 15.75 15.81
N LEU A 743 15.45 16.61 15.82
CA LEU A 743 15.44 17.93 16.48
C LEU A 743 15.21 19.08 15.50
N ARG A 744 15.53 18.88 14.21
CA ARG A 744 15.38 19.89 13.16
C ARG A 744 13.94 20.03 12.71
N PHE A 745 13.22 18.93 12.63
CA PHE A 745 11.79 18.94 12.34
C PHE A 745 10.98 19.05 13.63
N LYS A 746 9.91 19.85 13.61
CA LYS A 746 9.01 20.09 14.74
C LYS A 746 7.73 19.24 14.67
N GLY A 747 7.47 18.58 13.55
CA GLY A 747 6.23 17.86 13.28
C GLY A 747 5.19 18.78 12.61
N GLY A 748 4.50 18.25 11.60
CA GLY A 748 3.50 18.98 10.82
C GLY A 748 4.04 19.70 9.58
N GLU A 749 5.37 19.74 9.38
CA GLU A 749 5.95 20.32 8.15
C GLU A 749 5.69 19.42 6.95
N ASN A 750 5.37 20.02 5.79
CA ASN A 750 5.33 19.25 4.55
C ASN A 750 6.73 19.18 3.95
N VAL A 751 7.17 17.97 3.60
CA VAL A 751 8.45 17.76 2.94
C VAL A 751 8.30 16.83 1.73
N TRP A 752 9.22 17.00 0.80
CA TRP A 752 9.56 16.01 -0.20
C TRP A 752 10.74 15.20 0.29
N ILE A 753 10.67 13.88 0.17
CA ILE A 753 11.84 13.02 0.32
C ILE A 753 12.08 12.26 -0.97
N ASP A 754 13.33 12.25 -1.40
CA ASP A 754 13.82 11.40 -2.48
C ASP A 754 14.80 10.39 -1.90
N GLY A 755 14.28 9.19 -1.64
CA GLY A 755 15.06 8.06 -1.15
C GLY A 755 16.06 7.50 -2.17
N ASN A 756 16.02 7.96 -3.44
CA ASN A 756 17.01 7.60 -4.46
C ASN A 756 18.28 8.45 -4.35
N THR A 757 18.15 9.73 -4.02
CA THR A 757 19.28 10.67 -3.92
C THR A 757 19.68 10.98 -2.48
N GLY A 758 18.82 10.65 -1.51
CA GLY A 758 19.01 11.04 -0.12
C GLY A 758 18.63 12.50 0.14
N THR A 759 17.77 13.09 -0.69
CA THR A 759 17.44 14.51 -0.58
C THR A 759 16.11 14.73 0.12
N VAL A 760 16.07 15.62 1.10
CA VAL A 760 14.85 16.12 1.74
C VAL A 760 14.69 17.60 1.41
N LYS A 761 13.50 17.99 0.96
CA LYS A 761 13.18 19.38 0.60
C LYS A 761 11.94 19.83 1.37
N LEU A 762 12.06 20.91 2.14
CA LEU A 762 10.93 21.54 2.83
C LEU A 762 10.03 22.26 1.82
N VAL A 763 8.71 22.18 2.02
CA VAL A 763 7.67 22.78 1.16
C VAL A 763 7.07 24.02 1.80
#